data_AF-A0A3L6QG73-F1
#
_entry.id   AF-A0A3L6QG73-F1
#
_cell.length_a   1.000
_cell.length_b   1.000
_cell.length_c   1.000
_cell.angle_alpha   90.00
_cell.angle_beta   90.00
_cell.angle_gamma   90.00
#
_symmetry.space_group_name_H-M   'P 1'
#
loop_
_entity.id
_entity.type
_entity.pdbx_description
1 polymer ?
#
loop_
_entity_poly.entity_id
_entity_poly.type
_entity_poly.pdbx_seq_one_letter_code
_entity_poly.pdbx_strand_id
1 'polypeptide(L)'
;MDGGEAAETAAAAPALGPSSFMSVFKHADGVDVALMVLGLVGAMGDGMSTPAMLLISSRVTNDFGRGPDQVQHFSARINRNARNIVFLACASWVMAFLGEQPTNPLTTLYFDVLLAATLPRRLTCTFVSPDAEGYCWARTAERQASRMRARYLRAVLRQDVGYFDLRSGPTSEVVTSVSNDSLVVQDALAEKVPSFVMNATMFAGSYAVGLAVGERGVQLSGGQKQRIAIAGAILKSPKILLLDEATSALDTKSEHAVQAALDLASVGRTTIVVAHRLSTVRNADMIAVMQSGEVQEQGSHDDLIANENGLYSTLIRLQKTKDSGEVNETSGIGTVSAAVGQSNRHSMSRRFSWPLRSSSARSVGDAKHDGNIEKPNLSAPSFRRLLMLNAPEWKQALVGSFSAVLFGSIQPIYAYVMGSMFSVYFLTDHSEIIGRTRVYALVFAALAVISFLLNMLQHYNFGAMGEYLTKRISEQMLMKILTFEIEWFDSDENSTGAICSWLAKDANVAWSLVALGACHDSSAAINYCLLLCPSCLTKEHVQEITTGTDIKMYNLHALRRHIGLVSQEPTLFAGTIRENIMYGTDIASETEIEDAARSANAHDFICNLKDGYDTWCGERGFQLSGGQKQRIAIARAILKNPTILLLDEATSALDSQSEKVVQEALERVMMGRTSVVVAHRLTTIQKCDLIVVLEKGIVVEKGTHSSLMAKSPSGKYFGLVSLQQGGSLH
;
A
#
# COMPACT_ATOMS: atom_id res chain seq x y z
N MET A 1 42.08 49.48 -12.31
CA MET A 1 41.15 49.76 -11.21
C MET A 1 40.40 48.47 -10.98
N ASP A 2 40.78 47.77 -9.91
CA ASP A 2 40.15 46.53 -9.47
C ASP A 2 38.71 46.77 -9.05
N GLY A 3 37.84 45.84 -9.44
CA GLY A 3 36.44 45.79 -9.07
C GLY A 3 35.90 44.41 -9.43
N GLY A 4 36.41 43.38 -8.75
CA GLY A 4 35.90 42.02 -8.87
C GLY A 4 34.54 41.90 -8.17
N GLU A 5 33.50 41.68 -8.96
CA GLU A 5 32.16 41.37 -8.47
C GLU A 5 32.06 39.87 -8.21
N ALA A 6 31.87 39.51 -6.93
CA ALA A 6 31.83 38.14 -6.46
C ALA A 6 30.56 37.45 -6.97
N ALA A 7 30.74 36.42 -7.80
CA ALA A 7 29.69 35.45 -8.11
C ALA A 7 29.40 34.62 -6.85
N GLU A 8 28.29 34.92 -6.18
CA GLU A 8 27.76 34.16 -5.06
C GLU A 8 27.30 32.79 -5.59
N THR A 9 28.15 31.78 -5.46
CA THR A 9 27.86 30.40 -5.82
C THR A 9 26.78 29.87 -4.87
N ALA A 10 25.58 29.65 -5.43
CA ALA A 10 24.48 28.99 -4.76
C ALA A 10 24.96 27.69 -4.09
N ALA A 11 24.97 27.68 -2.75
CA ALA A 11 25.31 26.51 -1.96
C ALA A 11 24.32 25.39 -2.30
N ALA A 12 24.84 24.34 -2.96
CA ALA A 12 24.11 23.11 -3.19
C ALA A 12 23.60 22.57 -1.84
N ALA A 13 22.29 22.35 -1.74
CA ALA A 13 21.69 21.70 -0.58
C ALA A 13 22.42 20.36 -0.32
N PRO A 14 22.74 20.03 0.95
CA PRO A 14 23.46 18.80 1.25
C PRO A 14 22.64 17.61 0.76
N ALA A 15 23.23 16.81 -0.13
CA ALA A 15 22.66 15.54 -0.57
C ALA A 15 22.41 14.68 0.68
N LEU A 16 21.13 14.47 1.01
CA LEU A 16 20.73 13.55 2.07
C LEU A 16 21.27 12.16 1.70
N GLY A 17 22.20 11.66 2.51
CA GLY A 17 22.69 10.28 2.40
C GLY A 17 21.55 9.27 2.51
N PRO A 18 21.79 7.98 2.18
CA PRO A 18 20.75 6.96 2.14
C PRO A 18 20.01 6.94 3.48
N SER A 19 18.75 7.38 3.46
CA SER A 19 17.91 7.43 4.64
C SER A 19 17.63 6.00 5.10
N SER A 20 18.14 5.65 6.28
CA SER A 20 17.83 4.37 6.92
C SER A 20 16.32 4.24 7.11
N PHE A 21 15.75 3.05 6.90
CA PHE A 21 14.33 2.74 7.15
C PHE A 21 13.82 3.24 8.51
N MET A 22 14.72 3.30 9.50
CA MET A 22 14.43 3.84 10.83
C MET A 22 14.03 5.33 10.85
N SER A 23 14.38 6.10 9.80
CA SER A 23 14.01 7.53 9.70
C SER A 23 12.51 7.73 9.54
N VAL A 24 11.78 6.73 9.02
CA VAL A 24 10.31 6.77 8.89
C VAL A 24 9.66 6.84 10.28
N PHE A 25 10.22 6.14 11.27
CA PHE A 25 9.72 6.09 12.65
C PHE A 25 10.17 7.26 13.53
N LYS A 26 10.98 8.19 13.02
CA LYS A 26 11.52 9.33 13.78
C LYS A 26 10.42 10.25 14.36
N HIS A 27 9.21 10.16 13.84
CA HIS A 27 8.07 11.00 14.22
C HIS A 27 7.11 10.35 15.22
N ALA A 28 7.42 9.13 15.69
CA ALA A 28 6.64 8.40 16.68
C ALA A 28 6.77 9.02 18.09
N ASP A 29 5.65 9.20 18.79
CA ASP A 29 5.63 9.48 20.24
C ASP A 29 5.57 8.18 21.06
N GLY A 30 5.73 8.25 22.38
CA GLY A 30 5.65 7.09 23.27
C GLY A 30 4.35 6.28 23.17
N VAL A 31 3.21 6.93 22.87
CA VAL A 31 1.93 6.24 22.61
C VAL A 31 1.96 5.50 21.28
N ASP A 32 2.59 6.08 20.26
CA ASP A 32 2.71 5.43 18.95
C ASP A 32 3.67 4.25 19.03
N VAL A 33 4.75 4.36 19.80
CA VAL A 33 5.67 3.25 20.09
C VAL A 33 4.95 2.11 20.80
N ALA A 34 4.12 2.39 21.81
CA ALA A 34 3.34 1.36 22.48
C ALA A 34 2.36 0.64 21.52
N LEU A 35 1.68 1.39 20.65
CA LEU A 35 0.78 0.83 19.64
C LEU A 35 1.53 0.00 18.58
N MET A 36 2.71 0.46 18.13
CA MET A 36 3.54 -0.30 17.18
C MET A 36 4.06 -1.60 17.81
N VAL A 37 4.45 -1.59 19.09
CA VAL A 37 4.86 -2.80 19.80
C VAL A 37 3.71 -3.79 19.92
N LEU A 38 2.51 -3.32 20.29
CA LEU A 38 1.31 -4.16 20.35
C LEU A 38 0.94 -4.72 18.97
N GLY A 39 0.97 -3.88 17.93
CA GLY A 39 0.74 -4.31 16.55
C GLY A 39 1.77 -5.33 16.08
N LEU A 40 3.05 -5.15 16.40
CA LEU A 40 4.12 -6.08 16.03
C LEU A 40 3.98 -7.43 16.73
N VAL A 41 3.58 -7.43 18.00
CA VAL A 41 3.25 -8.66 18.75
C VAL A 41 2.05 -9.37 18.11
N GLY A 42 1.01 -8.64 17.70
CA GLY A 42 -0.12 -9.15 16.92
C GLY A 42 0.33 -9.82 15.61
N ALA A 43 1.15 -9.12 14.81
CA ALA A 43 1.68 -9.56 13.52
C ALA A 43 2.44 -10.88 13.63
N MET A 44 3.28 -10.98 14.66
CA MET A 44 4.05 -12.17 14.93
C MET A 44 3.16 -13.32 15.41
N GLY A 45 2.15 -13.01 16.24
CA GLY A 45 1.17 -13.98 16.72
C GLY A 45 0.37 -14.59 15.57
N ASP A 46 -0.12 -13.75 14.66
CA ASP A 46 -0.89 -14.20 13.50
C ASP A 46 -0.02 -15.00 12.52
N GLY A 47 1.16 -14.48 12.17
CA GLY A 47 2.13 -15.20 11.33
C GLY A 47 2.53 -16.57 11.89
N MET A 48 2.67 -16.71 13.22
CA MET A 48 2.97 -17.99 13.87
C MET A 48 1.77 -18.94 14.00
N SER A 49 0.55 -18.43 13.96
CA SER A 49 -0.66 -19.23 14.18
C SER A 49 -0.82 -20.33 13.12
N THR A 50 -0.55 -20.01 11.86
CA THR A 50 -0.71 -20.94 10.72
C THR A 50 0.27 -22.12 10.80
N PRO A 51 1.59 -21.92 10.99
CA PRO A 51 2.53 -23.03 11.22
C PRO A 51 2.18 -23.87 12.47
N ALA A 52 1.80 -23.22 13.57
CA ALA A 52 1.43 -23.91 14.81
C ALA A 52 0.19 -24.80 14.63
N MET A 53 -0.82 -24.31 13.91
CA MET A 53 -2.02 -25.08 13.58
C MET A 53 -1.67 -26.30 12.72
N LEU A 54 -0.81 -26.13 11.72
CA LEU A 54 -0.36 -27.21 10.84
C LEU A 54 0.40 -28.30 11.63
N LEU A 55 1.26 -27.92 12.57
CA LEU A 55 1.92 -28.86 13.48
C LEU A 55 0.94 -29.67 14.34
N ILE A 56 -0.01 -29.00 14.97
CA ILE A 56 -0.96 -29.66 15.86
C ILE A 56 -1.88 -30.59 15.04
N SER A 57 -2.34 -30.14 13.87
CA SER A 57 -3.12 -30.96 12.94
C SER A 57 -2.36 -32.20 12.45
N SER A 58 -1.07 -32.05 12.11
CA SER A 58 -0.19 -33.17 11.77
C SER A 58 -0.06 -34.19 12.91
N ARG A 59 0.12 -33.71 14.15
CA ARG A 59 0.20 -34.60 15.34
C ARG A 59 -1.09 -35.36 15.57
N VAL A 60 -2.25 -34.69 15.45
CA VAL A 60 -3.57 -35.33 15.54
C VAL A 60 -3.69 -36.43 14.48
N THR A 61 -3.33 -36.14 13.24
CA THR A 61 -3.40 -37.10 12.12
C THR A 61 -2.48 -38.31 12.35
N ASN A 62 -1.25 -38.08 12.82
CA ASN A 62 -0.30 -39.15 13.10
C ASN A 62 -0.71 -40.01 14.31
N ASP A 63 -1.35 -39.41 15.32
CA ASP A 63 -1.89 -40.15 16.47
C ASP A 63 -3.09 -41.03 16.06
N PHE A 64 -3.90 -40.61 15.08
CA PHE A 64 -4.93 -41.46 14.46
C PHE A 64 -4.33 -42.63 13.66
N GLY A 65 -3.21 -42.42 12.96
CA GLY A 65 -2.58 -43.43 12.09
C GLY A 65 -1.88 -44.59 12.82
N ARG A 66 -1.51 -44.43 14.11
CA ARG A 66 -0.78 -45.46 14.87
C ARG A 66 -1.63 -46.58 15.48
N GLY A 67 -2.96 -46.56 15.26
CA GLY A 67 -3.87 -47.60 15.72
C GLY A 67 -4.09 -47.65 17.25
N PRO A 68 -5.09 -48.43 17.72
CA PRO A 68 -5.59 -48.42 19.10
C PRO A 68 -4.90 -49.45 20.01
N ASP A 69 -3.59 -49.70 19.86
CA ASP A 69 -2.91 -50.78 20.62
C ASP A 69 -2.92 -50.59 22.16
N GLN A 70 -3.25 -49.37 22.63
CA GLN A 70 -3.65 -49.10 24.01
C GLN A 70 -4.75 -48.02 24.04
N VAL A 71 -6.02 -48.44 24.10
CA VAL A 71 -7.22 -47.57 24.08
C VAL A 71 -7.17 -46.46 25.14
N GLN A 72 -6.59 -46.72 26.33
CA GLN A 72 -6.44 -45.71 27.40
C GLN A 72 -5.43 -44.60 27.03
N HIS A 73 -4.29 -44.94 26.41
CA HIS A 73 -3.29 -43.96 26.00
C HIS A 73 -3.69 -43.20 24.72
N PHE A 74 -4.55 -43.78 23.89
CA PHE A 74 -5.10 -43.14 22.70
C PHE A 74 -6.03 -41.96 23.04
N SER A 75 -7.02 -42.19 23.91
CA SER A 75 -7.96 -41.13 24.33
C SER A 75 -7.25 -39.97 25.04
N ALA A 76 -6.25 -40.27 25.88
CA ALA A 76 -5.45 -39.25 26.56
C ALA A 76 -4.61 -38.38 25.59
N ARG A 77 -4.05 -38.97 24.52
CA ARG A 77 -3.29 -38.24 23.49
C ARG A 77 -4.18 -37.33 22.65
N ILE A 78 -5.34 -37.82 22.23
CA ILE A 78 -6.32 -37.02 21.46
C ILE A 78 -6.83 -35.85 22.30
N ASN A 79 -7.23 -36.08 23.55
CA ASN A 79 -7.69 -35.01 24.44
C ASN A 79 -6.60 -33.97 24.72
N ARG A 80 -5.32 -34.37 24.79
CA ARG A 80 -4.20 -33.43 24.89
C ARG A 80 -4.07 -32.57 23.63
N ASN A 81 -4.13 -33.17 22.44
CA ASN A 81 -4.00 -32.41 21.20
C ASN A 81 -5.22 -31.51 20.93
N ALA A 82 -6.44 -31.97 21.23
CA ALA A 82 -7.65 -31.16 21.11
C ALA A 82 -7.61 -29.93 22.02
N ARG A 83 -7.14 -30.09 23.26
CA ARG A 83 -6.90 -28.93 24.16
C ARG A 83 -5.88 -27.96 23.58
N ASN A 84 -4.79 -28.46 22.96
CA ASN A 84 -3.80 -27.58 22.33
C ASN A 84 -4.39 -26.76 21.18
N ILE A 85 -5.32 -27.31 20.38
CA ILE A 85 -6.04 -26.56 19.33
C ILE A 85 -6.88 -25.45 19.96
N VAL A 86 -7.62 -25.74 21.04
CA VAL A 86 -8.44 -24.75 21.74
C VAL A 86 -7.58 -23.66 22.37
N PHE A 87 -6.46 -24.01 23.00
CA PHE A 87 -5.52 -23.02 23.55
C PHE A 87 -4.89 -22.16 22.45
N LEU A 88 -4.54 -22.75 21.29
CA LEU A 88 -4.05 -21.98 20.15
C LEU A 88 -5.12 -21.01 19.63
N ALA A 89 -6.37 -21.45 19.49
CA ALA A 89 -7.47 -20.59 19.09
C ALA A 89 -7.73 -19.45 20.08
N CYS A 90 -7.70 -19.73 21.40
CA CYS A 90 -7.80 -18.69 22.42
C CYS A 90 -6.59 -17.75 22.39
N ALA A 91 -5.38 -18.25 22.14
CA ALA A 91 -4.19 -17.42 22.01
C ALA A 91 -4.28 -16.52 20.78
N SER A 92 -4.65 -17.05 19.61
CA SER A 92 -4.92 -16.26 18.40
C SER A 92 -6.00 -15.20 18.63
N TRP A 93 -7.07 -15.55 19.34
CA TRP A 93 -8.14 -14.61 19.70
C TRP A 93 -7.67 -13.52 20.67
N VAL A 94 -6.89 -13.87 21.70
CA VAL A 94 -6.32 -12.89 22.64
C VAL A 94 -5.32 -11.96 21.93
N MET A 95 -4.50 -12.49 21.02
CA MET A 95 -3.57 -11.68 20.23
C MET A 95 -4.31 -10.74 19.27
N ALA A 96 -5.45 -11.19 18.71
CA ALA A 96 -6.37 -10.35 17.96
C ALA A 96 -7.14 -9.35 18.84
N PHE A 97 -7.30 -9.58 20.14
CA PHE A 97 -8.03 -8.68 21.06
C PHE A 97 -7.11 -7.64 21.73
N LEU A 98 -5.85 -7.96 21.98
CA LEU A 98 -4.87 -7.06 22.63
C LEU A 98 -4.52 -5.81 21.81
N GLY A 99 -4.99 -5.70 20.56
CA GLY A 99 -4.87 -4.52 19.71
C GLY A 99 -5.96 -3.46 19.90
N GLU A 100 -7.00 -3.69 20.70
CA GLU A 100 -8.01 -2.67 21.00
C GLU A 100 -7.62 -1.80 22.21
N GLN A 101 -7.47 -0.49 22.00
CA GLN A 101 -7.57 0.51 23.07
C GLN A 101 -8.91 1.25 22.95
N PRO A 102 -9.75 1.27 24.00
CA PRO A 102 -11.06 1.90 23.96
C PRO A 102 -10.89 3.41 24.12
N THR A 103 -11.25 4.18 23.10
CA THR A 103 -11.33 5.64 23.26
C THR A 103 -12.68 6.10 23.82
N ASN A 104 -13.67 5.23 23.97
CA ASN A 104 -14.91 5.50 24.73
C ASN A 104 -15.55 4.21 25.28
N PRO A 105 -15.61 3.98 26.61
CA PRO A 105 -16.19 2.77 27.18
C PRO A 105 -17.73 2.71 27.10
N LEU A 106 -18.41 3.78 26.69
CA LEU A 106 -19.89 3.84 26.69
C LEU A 106 -20.53 3.50 25.34
N THR A 107 -19.82 3.69 24.22
CA THR A 107 -20.37 3.41 22.88
C THR A 107 -20.24 1.94 22.48
N THR A 108 -19.14 1.28 22.86
CA THR A 108 -18.90 -0.14 22.55
C THR A 108 -19.78 -1.05 23.42
N LEU A 109 -19.95 -0.71 24.70
CA LEU A 109 -20.81 -1.44 25.64
C LEU A 109 -22.30 -1.33 25.25
N TYR A 110 -22.72 -0.23 24.61
CA TYR A 110 -24.09 -0.08 24.11
C TYR A 110 -24.32 -0.92 22.85
N PHE A 111 -23.34 -1.02 21.95
CA PHE A 111 -23.43 -1.84 20.73
C PHE A 111 -23.37 -3.35 21.05
N ASP A 112 -22.48 -3.77 21.94
CA ASP A 112 -22.33 -5.17 22.35
C ASP A 112 -23.53 -5.69 23.17
N VAL A 113 -24.11 -4.84 24.04
CA VAL A 113 -25.31 -5.21 24.82
C VAL A 113 -26.57 -5.25 23.95
N LEU A 114 -26.68 -4.37 22.94
CA LEU A 114 -27.84 -4.37 22.02
C LEU A 114 -27.80 -5.56 21.03
N LEU A 115 -26.59 -5.96 20.59
CA LEU A 115 -26.40 -7.15 19.76
C LEU A 115 -26.63 -8.45 20.56
N ALA A 116 -26.23 -8.46 21.85
CA ALA A 116 -26.49 -9.57 22.76
C ALA A 116 -27.99 -9.73 23.14
N ALA A 117 -28.79 -8.67 23.01
CA ALA A 117 -30.23 -8.68 23.34
C ALA A 117 -31.14 -9.15 22.18
N THR A 118 -30.64 -9.16 20.94
CA THR A 118 -31.46 -9.41 19.73
C THR A 118 -31.21 -10.75 19.04
N LEU A 119 -30.20 -11.52 19.45
CA LEU A 119 -29.88 -12.83 18.87
C LEU A 119 -29.88 -13.95 19.93
N PRO A 120 -30.44 -15.14 19.63
CA PRO A 120 -30.44 -16.26 20.56
C PRO A 120 -29.02 -16.73 20.90
N ARG A 121 -28.77 -16.91 22.21
CA ARG A 121 -27.51 -17.20 22.94
C ARG A 121 -26.61 -18.37 22.47
N ARG A 122 -26.80 -18.94 21.28
CA ARG A 122 -26.00 -20.07 20.77
C ARG A 122 -25.10 -19.77 19.57
N LEU A 123 -25.11 -18.56 19.01
CA LEU A 123 -24.34 -18.22 17.81
C LEU A 123 -23.53 -16.90 17.88
N THR A 124 -23.56 -16.18 19.01
CA THR A 124 -22.92 -14.86 19.15
C THR A 124 -21.46 -14.89 19.63
N CYS A 125 -20.69 -15.95 19.34
CA CYS A 125 -19.27 -16.02 19.69
C CYS A 125 -18.31 -16.19 18.51
N THR A 126 -18.74 -16.09 17.24
CA THR A 126 -17.86 -16.43 16.11
C THR A 126 -17.73 -15.40 14.99
N PHE A 127 -18.25 -14.17 15.11
CA PHE A 127 -18.18 -13.21 13.99
C PHE A 127 -17.95 -11.75 14.41
N VAL A 128 -16.86 -11.49 15.15
CA VAL A 128 -16.19 -10.19 15.12
C VAL A 128 -14.78 -10.43 14.61
N SER A 129 -14.42 -9.73 13.54
CA SER A 129 -13.23 -9.99 12.71
C SER A 129 -11.90 -9.90 13.49
N PRO A 130 -10.91 -10.71 13.11
CA PRO A 130 -9.55 -10.67 13.65
C PRO A 130 -8.69 -9.68 12.86
N ASP A 131 -8.65 -8.39 13.22
CA ASP A 131 -7.70 -7.43 12.62
C ASP A 131 -7.38 -6.22 13.54
N ALA A 132 -7.30 -6.42 14.87
CA ALA A 132 -6.93 -5.32 15.78
C ALA A 132 -5.46 -4.86 15.62
N GLU A 133 -4.61 -5.70 15.03
CA GLU A 133 -3.27 -5.30 14.58
C GLU A 133 -3.34 -4.20 13.51
N GLY A 134 -4.19 -4.39 12.50
CA GLY A 134 -4.41 -3.42 11.43
C GLY A 134 -4.87 -2.08 11.98
N TYR A 135 -5.69 -2.08 13.03
CA TYR A 135 -6.11 -0.87 13.73
C TYR A 135 -4.95 -0.15 14.44
N CYS A 136 -4.06 -0.86 15.13
CA CYS A 136 -2.88 -0.27 15.78
C CYS A 136 -1.94 0.39 14.76
N TRP A 137 -1.66 -0.29 13.66
CA TRP A 137 -0.82 0.23 12.58
C TRP A 137 -1.48 1.37 11.80
N ALA A 138 -2.78 1.28 11.51
CA ALA A 138 -3.53 2.36 10.88
C ALA A 138 -3.57 3.62 11.76
N ARG A 139 -3.82 3.46 13.07
CA ARG A 139 -3.91 4.58 14.00
C ARG A 139 -2.57 5.26 14.24
N THR A 140 -1.48 4.48 14.33
CA THR A 140 -0.13 5.04 14.43
C THR A 140 0.28 5.76 13.14
N ALA A 141 -0.04 5.20 11.98
CA ALA A 141 0.20 5.82 10.69
C ALA A 141 -0.54 7.16 10.54
N GLU A 142 -1.81 7.24 10.93
CA GLU A 142 -2.61 8.48 10.91
C GLU A 142 -2.04 9.57 11.85
N ARG A 143 -1.66 9.17 13.08
CA ARG A 143 -1.05 10.07 14.06
C ARG A 143 0.33 10.58 13.61
N GLN A 144 1.14 9.73 12.99
CA GLN A 144 2.44 10.17 12.45
C GLN A 144 2.28 11.05 11.21
N ALA A 145 1.39 10.69 10.29
CA ALA A 145 1.11 11.48 9.09
C ALA A 145 0.62 12.89 9.45
N SER A 146 -0.33 13.02 10.39
CA SER A 146 -0.81 14.33 10.86
C SER A 146 0.30 15.19 11.48
N ARG A 147 1.21 14.59 12.26
CA ARG A 147 2.36 15.32 12.83
C ARG A 147 3.43 15.68 11.80
N MET A 148 3.70 14.82 10.84
CA MET A 148 4.59 15.12 9.73
C MET A 148 4.07 16.32 8.95
N ARG A 149 2.76 16.34 8.62
CA ARG A 149 2.10 17.50 7.98
C ARG A 149 2.27 18.78 8.81
N ALA A 150 2.00 18.73 10.12
CA ALA A 150 2.12 19.89 10.98
C ALA A 150 3.57 20.42 11.14
N ARG A 151 4.55 19.53 11.27
CA ARG A 151 5.97 19.91 11.39
C ARG A 151 6.55 20.41 10.07
N TYR A 152 6.19 19.77 8.96
CA TYR A 152 6.59 20.23 7.63
C TYR A 152 6.01 21.61 7.35
N LEU A 153 4.70 21.80 7.57
CA LEU A 153 4.06 23.11 7.42
C LEU A 153 4.75 24.16 8.29
N ARG A 154 5.07 23.83 9.55
CA ARG A 154 5.82 24.72 10.44
C ARG A 154 7.25 25.00 9.97
N ALA A 155 7.89 24.08 9.27
CA ALA A 155 9.23 24.26 8.71
C ALA A 155 9.21 25.10 7.43
N VAL A 156 8.21 24.91 6.57
CA VAL A 156 7.95 25.74 5.39
C VAL A 156 7.65 27.18 5.81
N LEU A 157 6.75 27.38 6.79
CA LEU A 157 6.40 28.70 7.31
C LEU A 157 7.57 29.43 8.02
N ARG A 158 8.72 28.77 8.22
CA ARG A 158 9.94 29.36 8.79
C ARG A 158 10.97 29.75 7.72
N GLN A 159 10.72 29.45 6.45
CA GLN A 159 11.61 29.84 5.36
C GLN A 159 11.45 31.33 5.02
N ASP A 160 12.53 31.94 4.56
CA ASP A 160 12.52 33.34 4.11
C ASP A 160 11.64 33.51 2.87
N VAL A 161 11.09 34.72 2.67
CA VAL A 161 10.17 35.04 1.57
C VAL A 161 10.75 34.64 0.20
N GLY A 162 12.07 34.78 0.01
CA GLY A 162 12.75 34.37 -1.23
C GLY A 162 12.75 32.85 -1.52
N TYR A 163 12.52 31.98 -0.52
CA TYR A 163 12.32 30.54 -0.73
C TYR A 163 11.00 30.26 -1.47
N PHE A 164 9.98 31.06 -1.20
CA PHE A 164 8.68 30.97 -1.88
C PHE A 164 8.77 31.51 -3.32
N ASP A 165 9.64 32.48 -3.58
CA ASP A 165 9.81 33.08 -4.91
C ASP A 165 10.70 32.26 -5.86
N LEU A 166 11.73 31.55 -5.35
CA LEU A 166 12.77 30.90 -6.17
C LEU A 166 12.60 29.38 -6.37
N ARG A 167 11.84 28.70 -5.50
CA ARG A 167 11.79 27.23 -5.45
C ARG A 167 10.40 26.62 -5.35
N SER A 168 9.38 27.43 -5.13
CA SER A 168 8.02 26.95 -5.06
C SER A 168 7.35 27.25 -6.40
N GLY A 169 6.76 26.24 -7.05
CA GLY A 169 5.55 26.51 -7.83
C GLY A 169 4.46 27.10 -6.92
N PRO A 170 3.22 27.26 -7.41
CA PRO A 170 2.13 27.82 -6.61
C PRO A 170 2.03 27.13 -5.24
N THR A 171 1.59 27.83 -4.19
CA THR A 171 1.45 27.33 -2.81
C THR A 171 0.74 25.96 -2.72
N SER A 172 -0.08 25.63 -3.72
CA SER A 172 -0.71 24.34 -3.93
C SER A 172 0.27 23.17 -4.14
N GLU A 173 1.45 23.36 -4.74
CA GLU A 173 2.48 22.32 -4.94
C GLU A 173 3.10 21.88 -3.59
N VAL A 174 3.32 22.83 -2.69
CA VAL A 174 3.81 22.54 -1.34
C VAL A 174 2.74 21.81 -0.51
N VAL A 175 1.47 22.22 -0.62
CA VAL A 175 0.36 21.54 0.06
C VAL A 175 0.13 20.13 -0.48
N THR A 176 0.26 19.94 -1.80
CA THR A 176 0.06 18.64 -2.46
C THR A 176 1.20 17.67 -2.20
N SER A 177 2.46 18.11 -2.22
CA SER A 177 3.62 17.30 -1.84
C SER A 177 3.55 16.84 -0.39
N VAL A 178 3.19 17.73 0.54
CA VAL A 178 2.97 17.38 1.96
C VAL A 178 1.89 16.33 2.13
N SER A 179 0.78 16.49 1.41
CA SER A 179 -0.33 15.55 1.48
C SER A 179 0.01 14.21 0.85
N ASN A 180 0.71 14.21 -0.30
CA ASN A 180 1.13 13.00 -1.00
C ASN A 180 2.15 12.20 -0.22
N ASP A 181 3.23 12.83 0.23
CA ASP A 181 4.33 12.13 0.89
C ASP A 181 3.88 11.55 2.23
N SER A 182 3.02 12.28 2.95
CA SER A 182 2.44 11.76 4.20
C SER A 182 1.44 10.63 3.98
N LEU A 183 0.71 10.58 2.86
CA LEU A 183 -0.17 9.46 2.50
C LEU A 183 0.64 8.21 2.14
N VAL A 184 1.74 8.36 1.39
CA VAL A 184 2.63 7.24 1.07
C VAL A 184 3.24 6.64 2.33
N VAL A 185 3.69 7.48 3.27
CA VAL A 185 4.21 7.02 4.56
C VAL A 185 3.11 6.38 5.41
N GLN A 186 1.89 6.93 5.37
CA GLN A 186 0.74 6.36 6.07
C GLN A 186 0.41 4.96 5.55
N ASP A 187 0.35 4.77 4.23
CA ASP A 187 0.07 3.49 3.59
C ASP A 187 1.17 2.46 3.88
N ALA A 188 2.43 2.87 3.79
CA ALA A 188 3.57 2.02 4.11
C ALA A 188 3.53 1.52 5.56
N LEU A 189 3.25 2.40 6.52
CA LEU A 189 3.16 2.05 7.94
C LEU A 189 1.91 1.22 8.27
N ALA A 190 0.77 1.54 7.66
CA ALA A 190 -0.50 0.89 7.98
C ALA A 190 -0.64 -0.50 7.38
N GLU A 191 -0.17 -0.73 6.15
CA GLU A 191 -0.41 -1.98 5.42
C GLU A 191 0.86 -2.80 5.21
N LYS A 192 1.96 -2.17 4.78
CA LYS A 192 3.16 -2.90 4.33
C LYS A 192 4.03 -3.41 5.47
N VAL A 193 4.21 -2.60 6.52
CA VAL A 193 4.97 -3.02 7.72
C VAL A 193 4.36 -4.24 8.42
N PRO A 194 3.07 -4.24 8.80
CA PRO A 194 2.46 -5.43 9.43
C PRO A 194 2.52 -6.66 8.52
N SER A 195 2.17 -6.50 7.24
CA SER A 195 2.24 -7.59 6.25
C SER A 195 3.64 -8.19 6.14
N PHE A 196 4.69 -7.37 6.19
CA PHE A 196 6.07 -7.85 6.16
C PHE A 196 6.43 -8.66 7.41
N VAL A 197 6.07 -8.16 8.60
CA VAL A 197 6.34 -8.86 9.87
C VAL A 197 5.59 -10.18 9.94
N MET A 198 4.31 -10.20 9.55
CA MET A 198 3.49 -11.40 9.50
C MET A 198 4.11 -12.43 8.56
N ASN A 199 4.44 -12.05 7.32
CA ASN A 199 5.02 -12.98 6.33
C ASN A 199 6.42 -13.49 6.74
N ALA A 200 7.28 -12.63 7.30
CA ALA A 200 8.59 -13.03 7.80
C ALA A 200 8.46 -14.04 8.95
N THR A 201 7.51 -13.80 9.85
CA THR A 201 7.24 -14.68 10.98
C THR A 201 6.62 -16.01 10.52
N MET A 202 5.70 -15.97 9.55
CA MET A 202 5.12 -17.16 8.93
C MET A 202 6.20 -18.01 8.23
N PHE A 203 7.14 -17.37 7.54
CA PHE A 203 8.27 -18.06 6.90
C PHE A 203 9.17 -18.74 7.93
N ALA A 204 9.63 -17.99 8.95
CA ALA A 204 10.48 -18.54 10.00
C ALA A 204 9.78 -19.65 10.79
N GLY A 205 8.50 -19.44 11.13
CA GLY A 205 7.65 -20.43 11.78
C GLY A 205 7.49 -21.69 10.94
N SER A 206 7.13 -21.55 9.66
CA SER A 206 6.96 -22.69 8.73
C SER A 206 8.26 -23.48 8.57
N TYR A 207 9.40 -22.81 8.50
CA TYR A 207 10.71 -23.45 8.41
C TYR A 207 11.06 -24.23 9.69
N ALA A 208 10.84 -23.63 10.87
CA ALA A 208 11.03 -24.29 12.15
C ALA A 208 10.11 -25.52 12.33
N VAL A 209 8.85 -25.40 11.91
CA VAL A 209 7.89 -26.51 11.84
C VAL A 209 8.38 -27.61 10.88
N GLY A 210 8.85 -27.23 9.70
CA GLY A 210 9.39 -28.14 8.70
C GLY A 210 10.57 -28.95 9.22
N LEU A 211 11.52 -28.31 9.93
CA LEU A 211 12.63 -29.00 10.59
C LEU A 211 12.15 -29.93 11.71
N ALA A 212 11.25 -29.46 12.58
CA ALA A 212 10.74 -30.25 13.70
C ALA A 212 9.96 -31.51 13.26
N VAL A 213 9.28 -31.45 12.12
CA VAL A 213 8.59 -32.61 11.51
C VAL A 213 9.56 -33.45 10.68
N GLY A 214 10.43 -32.81 9.89
CA GLY A 214 11.37 -33.45 8.98
C GLY A 214 12.41 -34.32 9.68
N GLU A 215 12.90 -33.91 10.85
CA GLU A 215 13.86 -34.71 11.64
C GLU A 215 13.31 -36.07 12.10
N ARG A 216 11.98 -36.26 12.10
CA ARG A 216 11.35 -37.53 12.49
C ARG A 216 10.97 -38.43 11.31
N GLY A 217 11.05 -37.94 10.08
CA GLY A 217 10.59 -38.67 8.88
C GLY A 217 11.60 -39.68 8.32
N VAL A 218 12.90 -39.54 8.62
CA VAL A 218 13.97 -40.39 8.04
C VAL A 218 15.07 -40.70 9.06
N GLN A 219 14.70 -41.11 10.27
CA GLN A 219 15.68 -41.72 11.18
C GLN A 219 15.25 -43.16 11.48
N LEU A 220 15.80 -44.09 10.70
CA LEU A 220 15.85 -45.50 11.08
C LEU A 220 16.48 -45.60 12.47
N SER A 221 15.87 -46.35 13.40
CA SER A 221 16.46 -46.58 14.71
C SER A 221 17.84 -47.21 14.56
N GLY A 222 18.71 -47.04 15.57
CA GLY A 222 20.04 -47.68 15.56
C GLY A 222 19.96 -49.17 15.20
N GLY A 223 18.97 -49.89 15.76
CA GLY A 223 18.72 -51.31 15.45
C GLY A 223 18.17 -51.61 14.07
N GLN A 224 17.42 -50.68 13.47
CA GLN A 224 16.99 -50.82 12.08
C GLN A 224 18.18 -50.62 11.12
N LYS A 225 19.02 -49.61 11.37
CA LYS A 225 20.25 -49.38 10.59
C LYS A 225 21.19 -50.59 10.68
N GLN A 226 21.36 -51.14 11.88
CA GLN A 226 22.22 -52.29 12.11
C GLN A 226 21.69 -53.54 11.40
N ARG A 227 20.38 -53.80 11.41
CA ARG A 227 19.78 -54.94 10.68
C ARG A 227 19.92 -54.82 9.17
N ILE A 228 19.84 -53.61 8.61
CA ILE A 228 20.11 -53.38 7.19
C ILE A 228 21.58 -53.63 6.86
N ALA A 229 22.51 -53.19 7.72
CA ALA A 229 23.93 -53.48 7.57
C ALA A 229 24.21 -54.99 7.61
N ILE A 230 23.57 -55.72 8.54
CA ILE A 230 23.64 -57.19 8.63
C ILE A 230 23.10 -57.83 7.34
N ALA A 231 21.94 -57.39 6.84
CA ALA A 231 21.40 -57.89 5.57
C ALA A 231 22.36 -57.63 4.39
N GLY A 232 22.98 -56.45 4.35
CA GLY A 232 24.02 -56.11 3.37
C GLY A 232 25.27 -57.00 3.46
N ALA A 233 25.67 -57.39 4.68
CA ALA A 233 26.77 -58.33 4.89
C ALA A 233 26.38 -59.77 4.47
N ILE A 234 25.16 -60.21 4.79
CA ILE A 234 24.64 -61.54 4.41
C ILE A 234 24.56 -61.69 2.89
N LEU A 235 24.14 -60.65 2.17
CA LEU A 235 24.06 -60.65 0.70
C LEU A 235 25.39 -60.96 0.02
N LYS A 236 26.51 -60.56 0.63
CA LYS A 236 27.86 -60.86 0.12
C LYS A 236 28.30 -62.31 0.35
N SER A 237 27.51 -63.10 1.12
CA SER A 237 27.80 -64.49 1.49
C SER A 237 29.27 -64.73 1.92
N PRO A 238 29.80 -63.96 2.88
CA PRO A 238 31.20 -64.07 3.27
C PRO A 238 31.47 -65.40 4.00
N LYS A 239 32.66 -65.99 3.76
CA LYS A 239 33.14 -67.16 4.51
C LYS A 239 33.58 -66.81 5.94
N ILE A 240 34.06 -65.58 6.12
CA ILE A 240 34.52 -65.02 7.39
C ILE A 240 33.65 -63.80 7.72
N LEU A 241 33.02 -63.80 8.90
CA LEU A 241 32.20 -62.70 9.40
C LEU A 241 32.90 -62.02 10.57
N LEU A 242 33.10 -60.70 10.49
CA LEU A 242 33.72 -59.90 11.55
C LEU A 242 32.64 -59.01 12.17
N LEU A 243 32.44 -59.13 13.48
CA LEU A 243 31.49 -58.34 14.25
C LEU A 243 32.26 -57.54 15.29
N ASP A 244 32.43 -56.25 15.04
CA ASP A 244 33.14 -55.33 15.94
C ASP A 244 32.13 -54.48 16.70
N GLU A 245 31.94 -54.80 17.99
CA GLU A 245 31.03 -54.12 18.92
C GLU A 245 29.62 -53.86 18.37
N ALA A 246 29.08 -54.79 17.58
CA ALA A 246 27.87 -54.58 16.79
C ALA A 246 26.60 -54.26 17.61
N THR A 247 26.63 -54.45 18.93
CA THR A 247 25.52 -54.22 19.87
C THR A 247 25.76 -53.10 20.88
N SER A 248 26.95 -52.46 20.90
CA SER A 248 27.34 -51.55 21.99
C SER A 248 26.53 -50.24 22.04
N ALA A 249 26.11 -49.73 20.88
CA ALA A 249 25.42 -48.44 20.74
C ALA A 249 23.87 -48.56 20.60
N LEU A 250 23.27 -49.66 21.07
CA LEU A 250 21.85 -49.96 20.90
C LEU A 250 21.05 -49.91 22.20
N ASP A 251 19.77 -49.51 22.10
CA ASP A 251 18.81 -49.62 23.20
C ASP A 251 18.41 -51.08 23.44
N THR A 252 18.05 -51.42 24.68
CA THR A 252 17.80 -52.81 25.12
C THR A 252 16.77 -53.57 24.28
N LYS A 253 15.73 -52.89 23.78
CA LYS A 253 14.70 -53.51 22.91
C LYS A 253 15.23 -53.80 21.51
N SER A 254 15.95 -52.84 20.91
CA SER A 254 16.57 -53.04 19.59
C SER A 254 17.72 -54.05 19.64
N GLU A 255 18.45 -54.10 20.75
CA GLU A 255 19.59 -54.99 20.97
C GLU A 255 19.18 -56.46 20.84
N HIS A 256 18.11 -56.91 21.51
CA HIS A 256 17.63 -58.29 21.40
C HIS A 256 17.29 -58.68 19.95
N ALA A 257 16.68 -57.75 19.20
CA ALA A 257 16.31 -58.00 17.81
C ALA A 257 17.52 -58.02 16.86
N VAL A 258 18.54 -57.20 17.12
CA VAL A 258 19.81 -57.22 16.38
C VAL A 258 20.61 -58.48 16.72
N GLN A 259 20.64 -58.89 17.99
CA GLN A 259 21.34 -60.10 18.43
C GLN A 259 20.79 -61.35 17.76
N ALA A 260 19.46 -61.52 17.73
CA ALA A 260 18.84 -62.65 17.03
C ALA A 260 19.22 -62.71 15.53
N ALA A 261 19.38 -61.54 14.89
CA ALA A 261 19.83 -61.46 13.51
C ALA A 261 21.33 -61.80 13.36
N LEU A 262 22.17 -61.40 14.31
CA LEU A 262 23.60 -61.76 14.34
C LEU A 262 23.80 -63.26 14.57
N ASP A 263 23.03 -63.87 15.47
CA ASP A 263 23.09 -65.31 15.73
C ASP A 263 22.75 -66.10 14.47
N LEU A 264 21.66 -65.73 13.77
CA LEU A 264 21.29 -66.32 12.48
C LEU A 264 22.33 -66.07 11.39
N ALA A 265 22.96 -64.89 11.37
CA ALA A 265 23.98 -64.55 10.39
C ALA A 265 25.31 -65.31 10.60
N SER A 266 25.55 -65.80 11.82
CA SER A 266 26.80 -66.46 12.22
C SER A 266 26.79 -67.97 11.92
N VAL A 267 25.61 -68.59 11.77
CA VAL A 267 25.49 -70.03 11.47
C VAL A 267 26.16 -70.37 10.14
N GLY A 268 27.09 -71.33 10.18
CA GLY A 268 27.79 -71.84 8.99
C GLY A 268 28.91 -70.93 8.46
N ARG A 269 29.35 -69.94 9.24
CA ARG A 269 30.44 -69.01 8.89
C ARG A 269 31.48 -68.96 10.02
N THR A 270 32.75 -68.77 9.67
CA THR A 270 33.77 -68.46 10.68
C THR A 270 33.54 -67.04 11.18
N THR A 271 33.03 -66.90 12.40
CA THR A 271 32.62 -65.59 12.95
C THR A 271 33.56 -65.18 14.09
N ILE A 272 34.16 -64.00 13.98
CA ILE A 272 34.94 -63.38 15.05
C ILE A 272 34.12 -62.21 15.61
N VAL A 273 33.82 -62.28 16.90
CA VAL A 273 33.01 -61.26 17.59
C VAL A 273 33.87 -60.57 18.65
N VAL A 274 34.04 -59.26 18.50
CA VAL A 274 34.54 -58.37 19.55
C VAL A 274 33.33 -57.75 20.23
N ALA A 275 33.15 -58.00 21.52
CA ALA A 275 31.97 -57.53 22.24
C ALA A 275 32.35 -56.86 23.56
N HIS A 276 31.72 -55.72 23.81
CA HIS A 276 31.76 -55.00 25.07
C HIS A 276 30.77 -55.56 26.12
N ARG A 277 29.79 -56.37 25.69
CA ARG A 277 28.76 -56.97 26.54
C ARG A 277 28.95 -58.48 26.64
N LEU A 278 29.05 -59.01 27.86
CA LEU A 278 29.28 -60.44 28.03
C LEU A 278 28.07 -61.33 27.67
N SER A 279 26.87 -60.75 27.55
CA SER A 279 25.66 -61.46 27.12
C SER A 279 25.75 -61.97 25.67
N THR A 280 26.47 -61.27 24.79
CA THR A 280 26.59 -61.64 23.37
C THR A 280 27.67 -62.68 23.10
N VAL A 281 28.54 -62.96 24.08
CA VAL A 281 29.69 -63.89 23.95
C VAL A 281 29.41 -65.23 24.65
N ARG A 282 28.31 -65.32 25.43
CA ARG A 282 27.99 -66.52 26.23
C ARG A 282 27.87 -67.81 25.42
N ASN A 283 27.37 -67.70 24.18
CA ASN A 283 27.14 -68.86 23.30
C ASN A 283 28.29 -69.07 22.30
N ALA A 284 29.44 -68.42 22.49
CA ALA A 284 30.60 -68.59 21.62
C ALA A 284 31.28 -69.94 21.85
N ASP A 285 31.74 -70.58 20.78
CA ASP A 285 32.46 -71.87 20.85
C ASP A 285 33.80 -71.76 21.58
N MET A 286 34.46 -70.61 21.45
CA MET A 286 35.73 -70.30 22.10
C MET A 286 35.78 -68.81 22.41
N ILE A 287 36.13 -68.48 23.65
CA ILE A 287 36.28 -67.11 24.14
C ILE A 287 37.77 -66.89 24.38
N ALA A 288 38.32 -65.80 23.85
CA ALA A 288 39.68 -65.36 24.11
C ALA A 288 39.66 -64.03 24.87
N VAL A 289 40.29 -63.99 26.04
CA VAL A 289 40.41 -62.77 26.86
C VAL A 289 41.79 -62.16 26.62
N MET A 290 41.80 -60.90 26.21
CA MET A 290 43.03 -60.16 25.91
C MET A 290 43.32 -59.13 27.00
N GLN A 291 44.57 -59.03 27.43
CA GLN A 291 45.06 -57.96 28.30
C GLN A 291 46.41 -57.48 27.79
N SER A 292 46.57 -56.15 27.65
CA SER A 292 47.83 -55.51 27.19
C SER A 292 48.38 -56.04 25.85
N GLY A 293 47.50 -56.51 24.96
CA GLY A 293 47.87 -57.00 23.63
C GLY A 293 48.21 -58.50 23.55
N GLU A 294 48.17 -59.24 24.66
CA GLU A 294 48.38 -60.70 24.71
C GLU A 294 47.11 -61.44 25.13
N VAL A 295 46.92 -62.67 24.61
CA VAL A 295 45.81 -63.57 24.99
C VAL A 295 46.17 -64.24 26.32
N GLN A 296 45.46 -63.88 27.38
CA GLN A 296 45.72 -64.38 28.73
C GLN A 296 44.96 -65.68 29.03
N GLU A 297 43.72 -65.78 28.54
CA GLU A 297 42.85 -66.92 28.78
C GLU A 297 42.10 -67.28 27.49
N GLN A 298 41.96 -68.58 27.22
CA GLN A 298 41.14 -69.11 26.12
C GLN A 298 40.38 -70.35 26.58
N GLY A 299 39.11 -70.48 26.21
CA GLY A 299 38.30 -71.63 26.57
C GLY A 299 36.81 -71.45 26.28
N SER A 300 36.00 -72.46 26.60
CA SER A 300 34.54 -72.32 26.62
C SER A 300 34.10 -71.39 27.76
N HIS A 301 32.89 -70.83 27.66
CA HIS A 301 32.27 -70.08 28.75
C HIS A 301 32.30 -70.84 30.08
N ASP A 302 32.01 -72.15 30.04
CA ASP A 302 31.97 -72.99 31.24
C ASP A 302 33.37 -73.30 31.80
N ASP A 303 34.39 -73.39 30.94
CA ASP A 303 35.78 -73.62 31.36
C ASP A 303 36.35 -72.35 32.04
N LEU A 304 36.05 -71.18 31.48
CA LEU A 304 36.56 -69.90 31.96
C LEU A 304 35.84 -69.41 33.22
N ILE A 305 34.58 -69.80 33.45
CA ILE A 305 33.86 -69.48 34.69
C ILE A 305 34.26 -70.39 35.85
N ALA A 306 34.72 -71.61 35.57
CA ALA A 306 35.21 -72.55 36.58
C ALA A 306 36.50 -72.08 37.27
N ASN A 307 37.30 -71.24 36.59
CA ASN A 307 38.48 -70.61 37.18
C ASN A 307 38.09 -69.38 38.02
N GLU A 308 37.97 -69.57 39.33
CA GLU A 308 37.49 -68.53 40.26
C GLU A 308 38.37 -67.27 40.32
N ASN A 309 39.64 -67.38 39.93
CA ASN A 309 40.63 -66.30 39.90
C ASN A 309 40.95 -65.81 38.47
N GLY A 310 40.17 -66.25 37.47
CA GLY A 310 40.36 -65.84 36.08
C GLY A 310 39.96 -64.39 35.80
N LEU A 311 40.57 -63.80 34.76
CA LEU A 311 40.22 -62.47 34.27
C LEU A 311 38.79 -62.45 33.70
N TYR A 312 38.39 -63.51 32.99
CA TYR A 312 37.03 -63.63 32.47
C TYR A 312 35.97 -63.62 33.59
N SER A 313 36.15 -64.46 34.62
CA SER A 313 35.20 -64.60 35.73
C SER A 313 35.10 -63.32 36.57
N THR A 314 36.21 -62.58 36.70
CA THR A 314 36.25 -61.25 37.32
C THR A 314 35.41 -60.22 36.55
N LEU A 315 35.50 -60.20 35.21
CA LEU A 315 34.69 -59.30 34.36
C LEU A 315 33.19 -59.59 34.46
N ILE A 316 32.78 -60.87 34.52
CA ILE A 316 31.36 -61.24 34.71
C ILE A 316 30.83 -60.72 36.05
N ARG A 317 31.60 -60.88 37.12
CA ARG A 317 31.21 -60.43 38.47
C ARG A 317 31.04 -58.92 38.51
N LEU A 318 31.97 -58.17 37.90
CA LEU A 318 31.91 -56.71 37.80
C LEU A 318 30.73 -56.21 36.95
N GLN A 319 30.34 -56.93 35.91
CA GLN A 319 29.17 -56.55 35.11
C GLN A 319 27.85 -56.84 35.84
N LYS A 320 27.74 -57.99 36.53
CA LYS A 320 26.55 -58.34 37.32
C LYS A 320 26.32 -57.38 38.48
N THR A 321 27.37 -56.94 39.18
CA THR A 321 27.25 -55.95 40.25
C THR A 321 26.74 -54.61 39.73
N LYS A 322 27.15 -54.22 38.51
CA LYS A 322 26.70 -52.98 37.85
C LYS A 322 25.22 -53.02 37.45
N ASP A 323 24.73 -54.13 36.88
CA ASP A 323 23.31 -54.30 36.52
C ASP A 323 22.40 -54.43 37.77
N SER A 324 22.90 -54.99 38.88
CA SER A 324 22.13 -55.10 40.13
C SER A 324 22.09 -53.80 40.96
N GLY A 325 22.96 -52.83 40.67
CA GLY A 325 23.02 -51.54 41.37
C GLY A 325 21.92 -50.56 40.99
N GLU A 326 21.31 -50.70 39.82
CA GLU A 326 20.27 -49.76 39.33
C GLU A 326 18.84 -50.07 39.82
N VAL A 327 18.63 -51.16 40.59
CA VAL A 327 17.29 -51.61 41.00
C VAL A 327 16.94 -51.31 42.46
N ASN A 328 17.84 -50.72 43.27
CA ASN A 328 17.61 -50.56 44.72
C ASN A 328 17.66 -49.13 45.30
N GLU A 329 17.57 -48.07 44.49
CA GLU A 329 17.35 -46.70 44.98
C GLU A 329 16.00 -46.15 44.48
N THR A 330 14.90 -46.56 45.12
CA THR A 330 13.64 -45.79 45.15
C THR A 330 12.73 -46.33 46.25
N SER A 331 13.18 -46.23 47.51
CA SER A 331 12.31 -46.41 48.69
C SER A 331 12.99 -45.84 49.94
N GLY A 332 12.61 -44.64 50.36
CA GLY A 332 12.90 -44.16 51.70
C GLY A 332 13.01 -42.63 51.86
N ILE A 333 12.28 -42.13 52.85
CA ILE A 333 12.24 -40.76 53.43
C ILE A 333 11.26 -39.82 52.69
N GLY A 334 10.17 -39.31 53.29
CA GLY A 334 9.87 -39.10 54.70
C GLY A 334 9.69 -37.61 54.97
N THR A 335 8.44 -37.17 55.02
CA THR A 335 7.94 -35.92 55.65
C THR A 335 8.56 -35.65 57.02
N VAL A 336 8.88 -34.39 57.35
CA VAL A 336 8.37 -33.61 58.52
C VAL A 336 8.68 -32.09 58.35
N SER A 337 7.59 -31.30 58.29
CA SER A 337 7.25 -30.00 58.96
C SER A 337 8.35 -28.99 59.35
N ALA A 338 8.25 -27.71 58.94
CA ALA A 338 7.49 -26.56 59.52
C ALA A 338 8.47 -25.54 60.15
N ALA A 339 8.21 -24.25 60.36
CA ALA A 339 6.99 -23.44 60.46
C ALA A 339 7.37 -21.96 60.17
N VAL A 340 6.51 -21.17 59.51
CA VAL A 340 5.64 -20.12 60.09
C VAL A 340 6.34 -18.82 60.52
N GLY A 341 5.92 -17.74 59.86
CA GLY A 341 6.03 -16.35 60.32
C GLY A 341 4.92 -15.51 59.66
N GLN A 342 3.84 -15.29 60.41
CA GLN A 342 2.63 -14.53 60.05
C GLN A 342 2.78 -13.02 60.31
N SER A 343 1.80 -12.26 59.79
CA SER A 343 1.40 -10.88 60.11
C SER A 343 2.04 -9.78 59.23
N ASN A 344 1.37 -8.69 58.82
CA ASN A 344 0.04 -8.19 59.13
C ASN A 344 -0.45 -7.23 58.02
N ARG A 345 -1.77 -7.13 57.87
CA ARG A 345 -2.47 -6.17 56.99
C ARG A 345 -2.46 -4.75 57.61
N HIS A 346 -2.22 -3.73 56.79
CA HIS A 346 -2.77 -2.36 56.90
C HIS A 346 -2.77 -1.76 55.48
N SER A 347 -3.93 -1.60 54.82
CA SER A 347 -4.83 -0.44 54.89
C SER A 347 -4.11 0.91 54.90
N MET A 348 -4.08 1.58 53.75
CA MET A 348 -4.37 3.01 53.70
C MET A 348 -4.97 3.37 52.33
N SER A 349 -6.30 3.45 52.35
CA SER A 349 -7.06 4.38 51.52
C SER A 349 -6.54 5.80 51.73
N ARG A 350 -6.09 6.47 50.67
CA ARG A 350 -6.16 7.94 50.58
C ARG A 350 -6.71 8.33 49.22
N ARG A 351 -7.97 8.77 49.28
CA ARG A 351 -8.62 9.62 48.28
C ARG A 351 -7.70 10.80 47.97
N PHE A 352 -7.43 11.04 46.69
CA PHE A 352 -7.23 12.39 46.18
C PHE A 352 -8.21 12.60 45.04
N SER A 353 -9.35 13.18 45.42
CA SER A 353 -10.37 13.71 44.54
C SER A 353 -9.76 14.86 43.75
N TRP A 354 -9.71 14.75 42.42
CA TRP A 354 -9.51 15.89 41.54
C TRP A 354 -10.89 16.43 41.11
N PRO A 355 -11.15 17.74 41.23
CA PRO A 355 -12.42 18.31 40.85
C PRO A 355 -12.54 18.34 39.33
N LEU A 356 -13.63 17.76 38.82
CA LEU A 356 -14.16 18.09 37.51
C LEU A 356 -14.59 19.55 37.55
N ARG A 357 -13.78 20.45 36.99
CA ARG A 357 -14.26 21.73 36.47
C ARG A 357 -14.02 21.72 34.98
N SER A 358 -15.11 21.54 34.25
CA SER A 358 -15.25 21.99 32.87
C SER A 358 -14.99 23.49 32.84
N SER A 359 -13.81 23.90 32.40
CA SER A 359 -13.54 25.27 32.01
C SER A 359 -13.26 25.29 30.51
N SER A 360 -14.33 25.49 29.76
CA SER A 360 -14.28 26.10 28.44
C SER A 360 -13.48 27.40 28.55
N ALA A 361 -12.30 27.44 27.94
CA ALA A 361 -11.53 28.67 27.77
C ALA A 361 -11.46 28.98 26.27
N ARG A 362 -12.37 29.85 25.84
CA ARG A 362 -12.28 30.62 24.60
C ARG A 362 -11.12 31.61 24.70
N SER A 363 -10.40 31.76 23.58
CA SER A 363 -9.68 32.95 23.06
C SER A 363 -8.67 33.66 23.99
N VAL A 364 -7.54 34.17 23.50
CA VAL A 364 -7.45 35.47 22.81
C VAL A 364 -6.12 35.58 22.07
N GLY A 365 -6.20 36.15 20.87
CA GLY A 365 -5.11 36.68 20.06
C GLY A 365 -5.73 37.45 18.89
N ASP A 366 -6.45 38.52 19.21
CA ASP A 366 -7.18 39.40 18.30
C ASP A 366 -6.21 40.36 17.58
N ALA A 367 -6.28 40.39 16.25
CA ALA A 367 -5.90 41.53 15.42
C ALA A 367 -6.97 41.65 14.31
N LYS A 368 -7.62 42.82 14.28
CA LYS A 368 -8.89 43.15 13.60
C LYS A 368 -8.81 43.36 12.08
N HIS A 369 -10.01 43.20 11.48
CA HIS A 369 -10.49 43.53 10.11
C HIS A 369 -9.95 42.62 8.99
N ASP A 370 -10.75 41.97 8.13
CA ASP A 370 -12.10 42.22 7.60
C ASP A 370 -12.74 40.91 7.09
N GLY A 371 -14.07 40.90 6.92
CA GLY A 371 -14.75 39.96 6.02
C GLY A 371 -15.31 38.67 6.65
N ASN A 372 -16.59 38.72 7.01
CA ASN A 372 -17.39 37.60 7.48
C ASN A 372 -17.66 36.61 6.32
N ILE A 373 -16.81 35.59 6.14
CA ILE A 373 -17.14 34.41 5.33
C ILE A 373 -17.52 33.28 6.29
N GLU A 374 -18.82 33.10 6.50
CA GLU A 374 -19.37 31.89 7.12
C GLU A 374 -18.95 30.69 6.26
N LYS A 375 -18.00 29.88 6.74
CA LYS A 375 -17.74 28.56 6.14
C LYS A 375 -18.99 27.70 6.34
N PRO A 376 -19.66 27.21 5.27
CA PRO A 376 -20.89 26.48 5.41
C PRO A 376 -20.63 25.13 6.09
N ASN A 377 -21.40 24.83 7.14
CA ASN A 377 -21.45 23.50 7.74
C ASN A 377 -22.04 22.52 6.71
N LEU A 378 -21.26 21.53 6.27
CA LEU A 378 -21.69 20.54 5.28
C LEU A 378 -21.65 19.11 5.88
N SER A 379 -22.77 18.42 5.73
CA SER A 379 -23.00 17.03 6.12
C SER A 379 -22.39 16.05 5.12
N ALA A 380 -21.76 14.98 5.61
CA ALA A 380 -21.14 13.94 4.80
C ALA A 380 -22.12 13.33 3.77
N PRO A 381 -21.69 13.08 2.52
CA PRO A 381 -22.52 12.45 1.51
C PRO A 381 -22.84 11.00 1.91
N SER A 382 -24.05 10.55 1.58
CA SER A 382 -24.48 9.19 1.89
C SER A 382 -23.80 8.15 0.99
N PHE A 383 -23.33 7.05 1.57
CA PHE A 383 -22.77 5.88 0.87
C PHE A 383 -23.67 5.38 -0.27
N ARG A 384 -25.00 5.50 -0.08
CA ARG A 384 -26.01 5.15 -1.07
C ARG A 384 -25.87 5.95 -2.38
N ARG A 385 -25.48 7.22 -2.30
CA ARG A 385 -25.29 8.08 -3.48
C ARG A 385 -24.06 7.66 -4.29
N LEU A 386 -22.98 7.26 -3.61
CA LEU A 386 -21.77 6.73 -4.26
C LEU A 386 -22.06 5.40 -4.96
N LEU A 387 -22.79 4.49 -4.29
CA LEU A 387 -23.20 3.23 -4.89
C LEU A 387 -24.10 3.42 -6.12
N MET A 388 -24.92 4.48 -6.13
CA MET A 388 -25.80 4.81 -7.26
C MET A 388 -25.03 5.32 -8.49
N LEU A 389 -23.82 5.87 -8.32
CA LEU A 389 -22.94 6.22 -9.45
C LEU A 389 -22.41 4.98 -10.19
N ASN A 390 -22.38 3.83 -9.51
CA ASN A 390 -21.98 2.52 -10.04
C ASN A 390 -23.14 1.71 -10.65
N ALA A 391 -24.32 2.33 -10.82
CA ALA A 391 -25.47 1.70 -11.47
C ALA A 391 -25.21 1.09 -12.87
N PRO A 392 -24.37 1.66 -13.75
CA PRO A 392 -24.12 1.08 -15.08
C PRO A 392 -23.35 -0.25 -15.04
N GLU A 393 -22.44 -0.41 -14.07
CA GLU A 393 -21.60 -1.60 -13.88
C GLU A 393 -22.23 -2.64 -12.93
N TRP A 394 -23.52 -2.53 -12.63
CA TRP A 394 -24.23 -3.38 -11.67
C TRP A 394 -24.07 -4.89 -11.92
N LYS A 395 -23.90 -5.30 -13.18
CA LYS A 395 -23.68 -6.69 -13.56
C LYS A 395 -22.35 -7.22 -13.03
N GLN A 396 -21.28 -6.44 -13.16
CA GLN A 396 -19.95 -6.80 -12.68
C GLN A 396 -19.94 -6.85 -11.14
N ALA A 397 -20.59 -5.88 -10.50
CA ALA A 397 -20.77 -5.88 -9.06
C ALA A 397 -21.51 -7.15 -8.58
N LEU A 398 -22.60 -7.54 -9.26
CA LEU A 398 -23.38 -8.72 -8.89
C LEU A 398 -22.58 -10.02 -9.06
N VAL A 399 -21.84 -10.18 -10.16
CA VAL A 399 -20.98 -11.35 -10.40
C VAL A 399 -19.83 -11.40 -9.39
N GLY A 400 -19.21 -10.25 -9.07
CA GLY A 400 -18.17 -10.13 -8.05
C GLY A 400 -18.68 -10.51 -6.66
N SER A 401 -19.83 -9.97 -6.26
CA SER A 401 -20.48 -10.29 -4.97
C SER A 401 -20.90 -11.76 -4.90
N PHE A 402 -21.46 -12.33 -5.96
CA PHE A 402 -21.82 -13.75 -5.99
C PHE A 402 -20.58 -14.65 -5.85
N SER A 403 -19.49 -14.31 -6.53
CA SER A 403 -18.22 -15.04 -6.43
C SER A 403 -17.62 -14.94 -5.02
N ALA A 404 -17.72 -13.78 -4.37
CA ALA A 404 -17.27 -13.58 -2.99
C ALA A 404 -18.07 -14.40 -1.98
N VAL A 405 -19.40 -14.49 -2.15
CA VAL A 405 -20.26 -15.35 -1.31
C VAL A 405 -19.86 -16.82 -1.45
N LEU A 406 -19.64 -17.28 -2.69
CA LEU A 406 -19.21 -18.66 -2.94
C LEU A 406 -17.82 -18.92 -2.37
N PHE A 407 -16.86 -18.01 -2.55
CA PHE A 407 -15.53 -18.13 -1.97
C PHE A 407 -15.58 -18.19 -0.44
N GLY A 408 -16.39 -17.35 0.21
CA GLY A 408 -16.62 -17.39 1.65
C GLY A 408 -17.22 -18.71 2.14
N SER A 409 -18.04 -19.38 1.32
CA SER A 409 -18.61 -20.70 1.65
C SER A 409 -17.59 -21.86 1.61
N ILE A 410 -16.44 -21.68 0.94
CA ILE A 410 -15.40 -22.70 0.87
C ILE A 410 -14.82 -22.97 2.27
N GLN A 411 -14.68 -21.95 3.11
CA GLN A 411 -14.09 -22.09 4.45
C GLN A 411 -14.89 -23.04 5.36
N PRO A 412 -16.23 -22.91 5.50
CA PRO A 412 -17.05 -23.92 6.18
C PRO A 412 -17.00 -25.31 5.54
N ILE A 413 -17.02 -25.39 4.20
CA ILE A 413 -16.99 -26.68 3.49
C ILE A 413 -15.66 -27.39 3.76
N TYR A 414 -14.54 -26.67 3.71
CA TYR A 414 -13.22 -27.18 4.06
C TYR A 414 -13.19 -27.76 5.47
N ALA A 415 -13.73 -27.02 6.46
CA ALA A 415 -13.80 -27.49 7.84
C ALA A 415 -14.64 -28.77 7.98
N TYR A 416 -15.78 -28.85 7.29
CA TYR A 416 -16.64 -30.04 7.30
C TYR A 416 -15.97 -31.26 6.66
N VAL A 417 -15.37 -31.10 5.48
CA VAL A 417 -14.68 -32.18 4.75
C VAL A 417 -13.48 -32.67 5.57
N MET A 418 -12.71 -31.76 6.18
CA MET A 418 -11.60 -32.12 7.06
C MET A 418 -12.06 -32.90 8.28
N GLY A 419 -13.16 -32.48 8.93
CA GLY A 419 -13.74 -33.21 10.06
C GLY A 419 -14.26 -34.60 9.69
N SER A 420 -14.87 -34.72 8.51
CA SER A 420 -15.38 -35.99 7.98
C SER A 420 -14.25 -36.92 7.55
N MET A 421 -13.10 -36.41 7.11
CA MET A 421 -11.93 -37.23 6.85
C MET A 421 -11.41 -37.90 8.13
N PHE A 422 -11.42 -37.18 9.27
CA PHE A 422 -11.06 -37.78 10.56
C PHE A 422 -12.05 -38.86 11.00
N SER A 423 -13.34 -38.72 10.69
CA SER A 423 -14.34 -39.72 11.10
C SER A 423 -14.20 -41.05 10.34
N VAL A 424 -13.65 -41.04 9.12
CA VAL A 424 -13.38 -42.26 8.32
C VAL A 424 -12.40 -43.20 9.03
N TYR A 425 -11.44 -42.66 9.79
CA TYR A 425 -10.46 -43.49 10.53
C TYR A 425 -11.08 -44.33 11.65
N PHE A 426 -12.34 -44.08 12.03
CA PHE A 426 -13.08 -44.90 13.00
C PHE A 426 -13.85 -46.06 12.36
N LEU A 427 -13.87 -46.19 11.03
CA LEU A 427 -14.46 -47.35 10.36
C LEU A 427 -13.60 -48.59 10.57
N THR A 428 -14.23 -49.76 10.68
CA THR A 428 -13.55 -51.03 10.96
C THR A 428 -13.07 -51.74 9.69
N ASP A 429 -13.65 -51.45 8.53
CA ASP A 429 -13.30 -52.08 7.25
C ASP A 429 -12.22 -51.29 6.50
N HIS A 430 -11.03 -51.88 6.34
CA HIS A 430 -9.90 -51.28 5.63
C HIS A 430 -10.20 -50.96 4.15
N SER A 431 -11.03 -51.76 3.48
CA SER A 431 -11.38 -51.52 2.08
C SER A 431 -12.25 -50.27 1.92
N GLU A 432 -13.15 -50.04 2.87
CA GLU A 432 -14.04 -48.88 2.90
C GLU A 432 -13.30 -47.58 3.27
N ILE A 433 -12.31 -47.65 4.17
CA ILE A 433 -11.45 -46.51 4.54
C ILE A 433 -10.75 -45.94 3.30
N ILE A 434 -10.13 -46.80 2.49
CA ILE A 434 -9.41 -46.39 1.28
C ILE A 434 -10.38 -45.76 0.27
N GLY A 435 -11.55 -46.36 0.08
CA GLY A 435 -12.59 -45.85 -0.82
C GLY A 435 -13.08 -44.45 -0.44
N ARG A 436 -13.49 -44.25 0.83
CA ARG A 436 -13.98 -42.95 1.31
C ARG A 436 -12.89 -41.88 1.36
N THR A 437 -11.66 -42.24 1.76
CA THR A 437 -10.52 -41.32 1.78
C THR A 437 -10.19 -40.81 0.37
N ARG A 438 -10.25 -41.67 -0.65
CA ARG A 438 -10.06 -41.27 -2.06
C ARG A 438 -11.11 -40.26 -2.51
N VAL A 439 -12.37 -40.44 -2.12
CA VAL A 439 -13.46 -39.49 -2.44
C VAL A 439 -13.17 -38.13 -1.78
N TYR A 440 -12.84 -38.08 -0.49
CA TYR A 440 -12.52 -36.82 0.19
C TYR A 440 -11.27 -36.12 -0.38
N ALA A 441 -10.24 -36.87 -0.75
CA ALA A 441 -9.06 -36.32 -1.42
C ALA A 441 -9.41 -35.67 -2.77
N LEU A 442 -10.29 -36.29 -3.57
CA LEU A 442 -10.79 -35.69 -4.81
C LEU A 442 -11.64 -34.45 -4.56
N VAL A 443 -12.44 -34.42 -3.48
CA VAL A 443 -13.20 -33.24 -3.07
C VAL A 443 -12.27 -32.08 -2.70
N PHE A 444 -11.18 -32.32 -1.99
CA PHE A 444 -10.19 -31.27 -1.69
C PHE A 444 -9.52 -30.72 -2.96
N ALA A 445 -9.16 -31.60 -3.91
CA ALA A 445 -8.60 -31.17 -5.19
C ALA A 445 -9.60 -30.32 -5.99
N ALA A 446 -10.89 -30.72 -6.01
CA ALA A 446 -11.95 -29.95 -6.65
C ALA A 446 -12.17 -28.57 -5.97
N LEU A 447 -12.19 -28.53 -4.64
CA LEU A 447 -12.32 -27.27 -3.88
C LEU A 447 -11.16 -26.30 -4.16
N ALA A 448 -9.94 -26.80 -4.32
CA ALA A 448 -8.79 -25.96 -4.68
C ALA A 448 -8.96 -25.30 -6.05
N VAL A 449 -9.38 -26.07 -7.07
CA VAL A 449 -9.65 -25.53 -8.42
C VAL A 449 -10.80 -24.52 -8.40
N ILE A 450 -11.88 -24.84 -7.70
CA ILE A 450 -13.05 -23.94 -7.56
C ILE A 450 -12.66 -22.65 -6.83
N SER A 451 -11.88 -22.75 -5.75
CA SER A 451 -11.37 -21.60 -5.00
C SER A 451 -10.56 -20.66 -5.88
N PHE A 452 -9.64 -21.20 -6.69
CA PHE A 452 -8.85 -20.42 -7.62
C PHE A 452 -9.73 -19.66 -8.64
N LEU A 453 -10.71 -20.35 -9.25
CA LEU A 453 -11.60 -19.74 -10.24
C LEU A 453 -12.48 -18.65 -9.63
N LEU A 454 -13.06 -18.90 -8.45
CA LEU A 454 -13.91 -17.93 -7.75
C LEU A 454 -13.10 -16.71 -7.30
N ASN A 455 -11.88 -16.91 -6.80
CA ASN A 455 -11.01 -15.82 -6.40
C ASN A 455 -10.62 -14.94 -7.60
N MET A 456 -10.29 -15.55 -8.73
CA MET A 456 -9.98 -14.82 -9.96
C MET A 456 -11.19 -14.05 -10.48
N LEU A 457 -12.38 -14.67 -10.48
CA LEU A 457 -13.63 -14.02 -10.85
C LEU A 457 -13.96 -12.83 -9.93
N GLN A 458 -13.83 -13.00 -8.62
CA GLN A 458 -14.08 -11.96 -7.63
C GLN A 458 -13.18 -10.73 -7.89
N HIS A 459 -11.85 -10.93 -7.93
CA HIS A 459 -10.91 -9.83 -8.08
C HIS A 459 -10.99 -9.17 -9.46
N TYR A 460 -11.20 -9.94 -10.53
CA TYR A 460 -11.35 -9.37 -11.87
C TYR A 460 -12.59 -8.47 -11.97
N ASN A 461 -13.74 -8.94 -11.48
CA ASN A 461 -14.99 -8.17 -11.59
C ASN A 461 -14.95 -6.89 -10.73
N PHE A 462 -14.41 -6.95 -9.51
CA PHE A 462 -14.27 -5.75 -8.67
C PHE A 462 -13.18 -4.80 -9.18
N GLY A 463 -12.09 -5.32 -9.76
CA GLY A 463 -11.05 -4.53 -10.41
C GLY A 463 -11.60 -3.77 -11.62
N ALA A 464 -12.23 -4.48 -12.56
CA ALA A 464 -12.82 -3.87 -13.75
C ALA A 464 -13.89 -2.84 -13.42
N MET A 465 -14.82 -3.17 -12.51
CA MET A 465 -15.83 -2.23 -12.00
C MET A 465 -15.18 -0.95 -11.43
N GLY A 466 -14.09 -1.12 -10.69
CA GLY A 466 -13.34 -0.02 -10.11
C GLY A 466 -12.74 0.93 -11.14
N GLU A 467 -12.06 0.39 -12.15
CA GLU A 467 -11.46 1.19 -13.22
C GLU A 467 -12.51 1.98 -14.02
N TYR A 468 -13.64 1.33 -14.35
CA TYR A 468 -14.74 2.00 -15.06
C TYR A 468 -15.35 3.14 -14.24
N LEU A 469 -15.53 2.93 -12.92
CA LEU A 469 -16.05 3.95 -12.02
C LEU A 469 -15.08 5.13 -11.91
N THR A 470 -13.77 4.88 -11.70
CA THR A 470 -12.74 5.92 -11.64
C THR A 470 -12.72 6.74 -12.92
N LYS A 471 -12.69 6.09 -14.08
CA LYS A 471 -12.71 6.78 -15.38
C LYS A 471 -13.93 7.70 -15.50
N ARG A 472 -15.13 7.19 -15.19
CA ARG A 472 -16.38 7.94 -15.27
C ARG A 472 -16.42 9.15 -14.34
N ILE A 473 -15.99 8.96 -13.10
CA ILE A 473 -15.93 10.05 -12.11
C ILE A 473 -14.98 11.14 -12.61
N SER A 474 -13.78 10.77 -13.09
CA SER A 474 -12.82 11.73 -13.63
C SER A 474 -13.36 12.47 -14.86
N GLU A 475 -13.99 11.77 -15.80
CA GLU A 475 -14.61 12.39 -16.99
C GLU A 475 -15.73 13.37 -16.60
N GLN A 476 -16.63 12.98 -15.69
CA GLN A 476 -17.72 13.83 -15.24
C GLN A 476 -17.23 15.05 -14.45
N MET A 477 -16.23 14.88 -13.58
CA MET A 477 -15.63 15.97 -12.83
C MET A 477 -14.94 16.96 -13.77
N LEU A 478 -14.11 16.47 -14.69
CA LEU A 478 -13.44 17.33 -15.67
C LEU A 478 -14.44 18.08 -16.55
N MET A 479 -15.46 17.39 -17.06
CA MET A 479 -16.51 18.01 -17.86
C MET A 479 -17.25 19.11 -17.09
N LYS A 480 -17.47 18.94 -15.77
CA LYS A 480 -18.10 19.95 -14.93
C LYS A 480 -17.17 21.12 -14.60
N ILE A 481 -15.90 20.87 -14.32
CA ILE A 481 -14.91 21.93 -14.07
C ILE A 481 -14.82 22.87 -15.28
N LEU A 482 -14.78 22.31 -16.50
CA LEU A 482 -14.70 23.10 -17.73
C LEU A 482 -15.96 23.96 -18.00
N THR A 483 -17.05 23.77 -17.24
CA THR A 483 -18.24 24.62 -17.33
C THR A 483 -18.23 25.80 -16.36
N PHE A 484 -17.28 25.87 -15.45
CA PHE A 484 -17.17 26.99 -14.52
C PHE A 484 -16.70 28.28 -15.22
N GLU A 485 -17.08 29.41 -14.63
CA GLU A 485 -16.67 30.73 -15.09
C GLU A 485 -15.18 30.96 -14.81
N ILE A 486 -14.54 31.84 -15.59
CA ILE A 486 -13.08 32.07 -15.51
C ILE A 486 -12.68 32.54 -14.10
N GLU A 487 -13.52 33.35 -13.45
CA GLU A 487 -13.31 33.82 -12.07
C GLU A 487 -13.12 32.68 -11.06
N TRP A 488 -13.73 31.52 -11.29
CA TRP A 488 -13.50 30.35 -10.44
C TRP A 488 -12.06 29.85 -10.51
N PHE A 489 -11.44 29.92 -11.70
CA PHE A 489 -10.03 29.54 -11.92
C PHE A 489 -9.04 30.60 -11.45
N ASP A 490 -9.48 31.84 -11.23
CA ASP A 490 -8.64 32.92 -10.69
C ASP A 490 -8.42 32.79 -9.18
N SER A 491 -9.21 31.95 -8.49
CA SER A 491 -8.99 31.66 -7.07
C SER A 491 -7.74 30.81 -6.87
N ASP A 492 -6.87 31.22 -5.94
CA ASP A 492 -5.64 30.49 -5.58
C ASP A 492 -5.90 29.03 -5.17
N GLU A 493 -7.08 28.73 -4.62
CA GLU A 493 -7.49 27.37 -4.25
C GLU A 493 -7.70 26.46 -5.48
N ASN A 494 -8.09 27.05 -6.61
CA ASN A 494 -8.43 26.35 -7.86
C ASN A 494 -7.33 26.48 -8.91
N SER A 495 -6.07 26.61 -8.47
CA SER A 495 -4.93 26.54 -9.39
C SER A 495 -4.94 25.24 -10.21
N THR A 496 -4.45 25.29 -11.45
CA THR A 496 -4.44 24.15 -12.38
C THR A 496 -3.78 22.91 -11.77
N GLY A 497 -2.70 23.10 -10.99
CA GLY A 497 -2.03 22.02 -10.26
C GLY A 497 -2.87 21.41 -9.14
N ALA A 498 -3.64 22.23 -8.41
CA ALA A 498 -4.56 21.75 -7.38
C ALA A 498 -5.70 20.93 -8.00
N ILE A 499 -6.29 21.38 -9.10
CA ILE A 499 -7.36 20.67 -9.83
C ILE A 499 -6.85 19.33 -10.38
N CYS A 500 -5.66 19.30 -10.99
CA CYS A 500 -5.08 18.07 -11.52
C CYS A 500 -4.77 17.07 -10.39
N SER A 501 -4.19 17.54 -9.29
CA SER A 501 -3.97 16.69 -8.10
C SER A 501 -5.28 16.18 -7.53
N TRP A 502 -6.31 17.03 -7.46
CA TRP A 502 -7.63 16.69 -6.97
C TRP A 502 -8.29 15.61 -7.82
N LEU A 503 -8.29 15.79 -9.14
CA LEU A 503 -8.87 14.84 -10.09
C LEU A 503 -8.20 13.45 -10.02
N ALA A 504 -6.87 13.42 -9.81
CA ALA A 504 -6.11 12.18 -9.67
C ALA A 504 -6.35 11.48 -8.32
N LYS A 505 -6.48 12.23 -7.22
CA LYS A 505 -6.65 11.67 -5.87
C LYS A 505 -8.07 11.20 -5.59
N ASP A 506 -9.05 12.07 -5.84
CA ASP A 506 -10.41 11.83 -5.38
C ASP A 506 -11.08 10.72 -6.18
N ALA A 507 -10.68 10.53 -7.44
CA ALA A 507 -11.14 9.40 -8.27
C ALA A 507 -10.60 8.05 -7.76
N ASN A 508 -9.37 8.01 -7.21
CA ASN A 508 -8.78 6.82 -6.61
C ASN A 508 -9.36 6.53 -5.22
N VAL A 509 -9.66 7.57 -4.43
CA VAL A 509 -10.31 7.42 -3.12
C VAL A 509 -11.76 6.95 -3.27
N ALA A 510 -12.49 7.41 -4.28
CA ALA A 510 -13.84 6.92 -4.56
C ALA A 510 -13.84 5.42 -4.90
N TRP A 511 -12.86 4.96 -5.68
CA TRP A 511 -12.67 3.53 -5.94
C TRP A 511 -12.34 2.75 -4.67
N SER A 512 -11.37 3.21 -3.87
CA SER A 512 -11.00 2.50 -2.64
C SER A 512 -12.17 2.43 -1.65
N LEU A 513 -13.01 3.46 -1.57
CA LEU A 513 -14.22 3.44 -0.73
C LEU A 513 -15.30 2.47 -1.22
N VAL A 514 -15.46 2.28 -2.54
CA VAL A 514 -16.43 1.30 -3.09
C VAL A 514 -15.88 -0.12 -2.97
N ALA A 515 -14.57 -0.32 -3.14
CA ALA A 515 -13.92 -1.62 -2.98
C ALA A 515 -13.81 -2.04 -1.50
N LEU A 516 -13.42 -1.12 -0.62
CA LEU A 516 -13.29 -1.35 0.83
C LEU A 516 -14.64 -1.29 1.55
N GLY A 517 -15.60 -0.46 1.09
CA GLY A 517 -16.96 -0.42 1.65
C GLY A 517 -17.76 -1.71 1.44
N ALA A 518 -17.29 -2.60 0.55
CA ALA A 518 -17.79 -3.97 0.44
C ALA A 518 -17.12 -4.96 1.42
N CYS A 519 -16.07 -4.56 2.15
CA CYS A 519 -15.26 -5.46 2.98
C CYS A 519 -14.88 -4.97 4.39
N HIS A 520 -14.89 -3.67 4.75
CA HIS A 520 -14.65 -3.22 6.13
C HIS A 520 -15.05 -1.76 6.38
N ASP A 521 -15.41 -1.46 7.63
CA ASP A 521 -16.00 -0.20 8.10
C ASP A 521 -15.12 1.06 7.93
N SER A 522 -15.69 2.04 7.22
CA SER A 522 -16.05 3.38 7.71
C SER A 522 -15.13 4.07 8.73
N SER A 523 -13.96 4.57 8.33
CA SER A 523 -13.29 5.64 9.13
C SER A 523 -12.48 6.69 8.35
N ALA A 524 -12.28 6.55 7.03
CA ALA A 524 -11.50 7.53 6.25
C ALA A 524 -12.35 8.59 5.50
N ALA A 525 -13.67 8.59 5.64
CA ALA A 525 -14.57 9.39 4.79
C ALA A 525 -14.75 10.87 5.20
N ILE A 526 -14.02 11.37 6.20
CA ILE A 526 -14.38 12.65 6.85
C ILE A 526 -13.77 13.90 6.20
N ASN A 527 -12.77 13.82 5.30
CA ASN A 527 -12.08 15.04 4.83
C ASN A 527 -11.99 15.29 3.31
N TYR A 528 -12.49 14.42 2.44
CA TYR A 528 -12.07 14.45 1.03
C TYR A 528 -13.19 14.30 -0.01
N CYS A 529 -14.31 15.00 0.17
CA CYS A 529 -15.26 15.11 -0.94
C CYS A 529 -15.82 16.53 -1.03
N LEU A 530 -15.00 17.35 -1.68
CA LEU A 530 -15.25 18.71 -2.11
C LEU A 530 -16.62 18.88 -2.79
N LEU A 531 -17.32 19.95 -2.41
CA LEU A 531 -17.64 21.05 -3.34
C LEU A 531 -18.27 20.70 -4.70
N LEU A 532 -19.09 19.65 -4.78
CA LEU A 532 -19.94 19.37 -5.95
C LEU A 532 -21.20 20.25 -6.04
N CYS A 533 -21.19 21.44 -5.44
CA CYS A 533 -22.24 22.43 -5.67
C CYS A 533 -21.74 23.84 -5.40
N PRO A 534 -21.67 24.68 -6.45
CA PRO A 534 -21.82 26.11 -6.28
C PRO A 534 -23.10 26.53 -7.01
N SER A 535 -24.23 26.41 -6.30
CA SER A 535 -25.35 27.32 -6.52
C SER A 535 -25.24 28.37 -5.45
N CYS A 536 -24.41 29.39 -5.66
CA CYS A 536 -24.38 30.67 -4.94
C CYS A 536 -23.06 31.38 -5.27
N LEU A 537 -23.07 32.35 -6.17
CA LEU A 537 -22.61 33.71 -5.90
C LEU A 537 -22.82 34.58 -7.16
N THR A 538 -22.93 35.87 -6.89
CA THR A 538 -23.75 36.88 -7.56
C THR A 538 -23.20 37.39 -8.88
N LYS A 539 -24.08 37.47 -9.88
CA LYS A 539 -23.85 38.19 -11.14
C LYS A 539 -23.83 39.70 -10.88
N GLU A 540 -22.66 40.34 -10.87
CA GLU A 540 -22.58 41.80 -10.95
C GLU A 540 -21.82 42.30 -12.18
N HIS A 541 -22.50 43.25 -12.84
CA HIS A 541 -22.04 44.30 -13.75
C HIS A 541 -20.94 44.01 -14.78
N VAL A 542 -21.36 43.56 -15.97
CA VAL A 542 -20.84 44.08 -17.24
C VAL A 542 -22.02 44.27 -18.19
N GLN A 543 -22.29 45.53 -18.58
CA GLN A 543 -23.38 45.90 -19.47
C GLN A 543 -22.82 46.28 -20.84
N GLU A 544 -23.43 45.66 -21.85
CA GLU A 544 -23.62 46.14 -23.23
C GLU A 544 -22.37 46.29 -24.13
N ILE A 545 -22.25 45.40 -25.11
CA ILE A 545 -21.81 45.66 -26.49
C ILE A 545 -22.40 44.53 -27.34
N THR A 546 -23.57 44.78 -27.94
CA THR A 546 -24.01 44.40 -29.30
C THR A 546 -25.54 44.51 -29.38
N THR A 547 -26.04 45.21 -30.41
CA THR A 547 -27.47 45.32 -30.80
C THR A 547 -28.48 45.92 -29.81
N GLY A 548 -28.04 46.58 -28.73
CA GLY A 548 -28.96 47.18 -27.73
C GLY A 548 -29.70 46.13 -26.88
N THR A 549 -29.16 44.91 -26.82
CA THR A 549 -29.71 43.79 -26.04
C THR A 549 -28.66 43.34 -25.02
N ASP A 550 -29.06 43.07 -23.77
CA ASP A 550 -28.14 42.68 -22.69
C ASP A 550 -27.39 41.38 -23.04
N ILE A 551 -26.07 41.37 -22.85
CA ILE A 551 -25.16 40.23 -23.08
C ILE A 551 -25.62 39.01 -22.28
N LYS A 552 -26.27 39.22 -21.13
CA LYS A 552 -26.83 38.14 -20.27
C LYS A 552 -27.93 37.31 -20.95
N MET A 553 -28.55 37.83 -22.00
CA MET A 553 -29.62 37.13 -22.75
C MET A 553 -29.09 36.28 -23.90
N TYR A 554 -27.81 36.42 -24.26
CA TYR A 554 -27.18 35.64 -25.32
C TYR A 554 -26.66 34.30 -24.82
N ASN A 555 -26.71 33.28 -25.69
CA ASN A 555 -25.98 32.04 -25.44
C ASN A 555 -24.47 32.32 -25.54
N LEU A 556 -23.76 32.17 -24.42
CA LEU A 556 -22.32 32.43 -24.32
C LEU A 556 -21.48 31.68 -25.36
N HIS A 557 -21.83 30.43 -25.68
CA HIS A 557 -21.10 29.63 -26.66
C HIS A 557 -21.27 30.20 -28.08
N ALA A 558 -22.50 30.58 -28.46
CA ALA A 558 -22.77 31.21 -29.74
C ALA A 558 -22.10 32.58 -29.89
N LEU A 559 -22.08 33.39 -28.82
CA LEU A 559 -21.42 34.68 -28.81
C LEU A 559 -19.89 34.55 -28.98
N ARG A 560 -19.24 33.67 -28.20
CA ARG A 560 -17.78 33.42 -28.27
C ARG A 560 -17.32 32.84 -29.60
N ARG A 561 -18.22 32.22 -30.38
CA ARG A 561 -17.92 31.75 -31.73
C ARG A 561 -17.70 32.91 -32.72
N HIS A 562 -18.34 34.06 -32.50
CA HIS A 562 -18.22 35.25 -33.35
C HIS A 562 -17.08 36.19 -32.93
N ILE A 563 -16.43 35.92 -31.79
CA ILE A 563 -15.33 36.72 -31.24
C ILE A 563 -13.99 36.01 -31.47
N GLY A 564 -13.00 36.70 -32.03
CA GLY A 564 -11.60 36.27 -32.07
C GLY A 564 -10.77 37.03 -31.04
N LEU A 565 -9.88 36.34 -30.34
CA LEU A 565 -8.97 36.93 -29.37
C LEU A 565 -7.52 36.62 -29.79
N VAL A 566 -6.68 37.64 -29.78
CA VAL A 566 -5.23 37.52 -29.87
C VAL A 566 -4.65 38.14 -28.61
N SER A 567 -4.12 37.28 -27.74
CA SER A 567 -3.55 37.66 -26.44
C SER A 567 -2.08 38.12 -26.56
N GLN A 568 -1.58 38.74 -25.49
CA GLN A 568 -0.20 39.18 -25.36
C GLN A 568 0.80 38.03 -25.56
N GLU A 569 0.57 36.92 -24.84
CA GLU A 569 1.34 35.68 -24.96
C GLU A 569 0.44 34.54 -25.45
N PRO A 570 0.55 34.13 -26.72
CA PRO A 570 -0.31 33.11 -27.30
C PRO A 570 0.11 31.72 -26.81
N THR A 571 -0.84 31.00 -26.22
CA THR A 571 -0.64 29.59 -25.84
C THR A 571 -0.90 28.68 -27.04
N LEU A 572 0.08 27.82 -27.33
CA LEU A 572 -0.02 26.75 -28.30
C LEU A 572 -0.17 25.42 -27.55
N PHE A 573 -1.09 24.58 -28.01
CA PHE A 573 -1.28 23.24 -27.48
C PHE A 573 -0.17 22.31 -27.97
N ALA A 574 0.15 21.30 -27.17
CA ALA A 574 1.04 20.24 -27.61
C ALA A 574 0.38 19.47 -28.76
N GLY A 575 0.96 19.57 -29.95
CA GLY A 575 0.38 19.08 -31.19
C GLY A 575 1.09 19.66 -32.41
N THR A 576 0.56 19.40 -33.60
CA THR A 576 1.13 19.95 -34.85
C THR A 576 0.80 21.44 -35.00
N ILE A 577 1.58 22.15 -35.83
CA ILE A 577 1.26 23.54 -36.21
C ILE A 577 -0.11 23.60 -36.88
N ARG A 578 -0.41 22.62 -37.74
CA ARG A 578 -1.71 22.42 -38.39
C ARG A 578 -2.87 22.42 -37.39
N GLU A 579 -2.83 21.54 -36.39
CA GLU A 579 -3.87 21.42 -35.36
C GLU A 579 -4.02 22.72 -34.55
N ASN A 580 -2.91 23.41 -34.28
CA ASN A 580 -2.91 24.68 -33.58
C ASN A 580 -3.56 25.83 -34.38
N ILE A 581 -3.43 25.83 -35.71
CA ILE A 581 -4.11 26.82 -36.59
C ILE A 581 -5.60 26.49 -36.70
N MET A 582 -5.94 25.20 -36.86
CA MET A 582 -7.32 24.72 -36.96
C MET A 582 -8.11 24.90 -35.66
N TYR A 583 -7.42 25.05 -34.52
CA TYR A 583 -8.03 25.17 -33.20
C TYR A 583 -9.15 26.24 -33.15
N GLY A 584 -10.38 25.80 -32.86
CA GLY A 584 -11.58 26.64 -32.83
C GLY A 584 -12.48 26.52 -34.07
N THR A 585 -12.09 25.72 -35.06
CA THR A 585 -12.86 25.42 -36.27
C THR A 585 -12.85 23.91 -36.53
N ASP A 586 -14.02 23.27 -36.67
CA ASP A 586 -14.11 21.81 -36.73
C ASP A 586 -13.81 21.22 -38.12
N ILE A 587 -13.86 22.05 -39.18
CA ILE A 587 -13.69 21.64 -40.57
C ILE A 587 -12.96 22.78 -41.31
N ALA A 588 -11.71 22.56 -41.70
CA ALA A 588 -10.95 23.46 -42.57
C ALA A 588 -10.22 22.65 -43.64
N SER A 589 -10.27 23.11 -44.88
CA SER A 589 -9.49 22.52 -45.97
C SER A 589 -8.02 22.91 -45.86
N GLU A 590 -7.14 22.07 -46.40
CA GLU A 590 -5.69 22.34 -46.48
C GLU A 590 -5.38 23.70 -47.12
N THR A 591 -6.12 24.05 -48.17
CA THR A 591 -6.00 25.34 -48.86
C THR A 591 -6.36 26.52 -47.95
N GLU A 592 -7.42 26.40 -47.15
CA GLU A 592 -7.81 27.47 -46.20
C GLU A 592 -6.77 27.65 -45.08
N ILE A 593 -6.17 26.55 -44.61
CA ILE A 593 -5.09 26.59 -43.60
C ILE A 593 -3.85 27.29 -44.18
N GLU A 594 -3.46 26.95 -45.41
CA GLU A 594 -2.33 27.59 -46.09
C GLU A 594 -2.60 29.07 -46.36
N ASP A 595 -3.80 29.43 -46.82
CA ASP A 595 -4.18 30.81 -47.11
C ASP A 595 -4.24 31.66 -45.83
N ALA A 596 -4.74 31.10 -44.73
CA ALA A 596 -4.70 31.74 -43.42
C ALA A 596 -3.25 31.95 -42.94
N ALA A 597 -2.39 30.96 -43.14
CA ALA A 597 -0.97 31.06 -42.78
C ALA A 597 -0.19 32.07 -43.65
N ARG A 598 -0.46 32.17 -44.96
CA ARG A 598 0.11 33.23 -45.83
C ARG A 598 -0.38 34.61 -45.39
N SER A 599 -1.67 34.72 -45.06
CA SER A 599 -2.27 35.97 -44.58
C SER A 599 -1.69 36.41 -43.23
N ALA A 600 -1.20 35.47 -42.42
CA ALA A 600 -0.53 35.74 -41.16
C ALA A 600 1.01 35.87 -41.25
N ASN A 601 1.60 35.87 -42.46
CA ASN A 601 3.05 35.82 -42.67
C ASN A 601 3.74 34.62 -41.99
N ALA A 602 3.01 33.51 -41.84
CA ALA A 602 3.49 32.29 -41.19
C ALA A 602 3.97 31.22 -42.18
N HIS A 603 3.41 31.19 -43.39
CA HIS A 603 3.68 30.15 -44.40
C HIS A 603 5.18 29.97 -44.69
N ASP A 604 5.92 31.06 -44.92
CA ASP A 604 7.33 30.99 -45.32
C ASP A 604 8.21 30.34 -44.25
N PHE A 605 8.00 30.65 -42.97
CA PHE A 605 8.79 30.03 -41.91
C PHE A 605 8.35 28.59 -41.64
N ILE A 606 7.05 28.29 -41.79
CA ILE A 606 6.52 26.94 -41.61
C ILE A 606 7.10 26.00 -42.68
N CYS A 607 7.12 26.43 -43.96
CA CYS A 607 7.70 25.65 -45.05
C CYS A 607 9.21 25.43 -44.92
N ASN A 608 9.92 26.30 -44.20
CA ASN A 608 11.34 26.14 -43.91
C ASN A 608 11.62 25.15 -42.76
N LEU A 609 10.59 24.71 -42.03
CA LEU A 609 10.71 23.64 -41.04
C LEU A 609 10.78 22.29 -41.76
N LYS A 610 11.55 21.36 -41.18
CA LYS A 610 11.79 20.02 -41.75
C LYS A 610 10.50 19.26 -42.11
N ASP A 611 9.49 19.38 -41.25
CA ASP A 611 8.21 18.67 -41.38
C ASP A 611 7.05 19.63 -41.72
N GLY A 612 7.35 20.88 -42.11
CA GLY A 612 6.34 21.84 -42.53
C GLY A 612 5.26 22.09 -41.48
N TYR A 613 4.00 21.99 -41.91
CA TYR A 613 2.79 22.13 -41.07
C TYR A 613 2.61 20.99 -40.06
N ASP A 614 3.24 19.83 -40.30
CA ASP A 614 3.17 18.66 -39.42
C ASP A 614 4.26 18.69 -38.34
N THR A 615 5.05 19.77 -38.28
CA THR A 615 6.03 19.98 -37.20
C THR A 615 5.32 20.01 -35.85
N TRP A 616 5.80 19.20 -34.91
CA TRP A 616 5.27 19.12 -33.56
C TRP A 616 5.76 20.29 -32.68
N CYS A 617 4.81 21.02 -32.08
CA CYS A 617 5.05 22.15 -31.18
C CYS A 617 4.62 21.82 -29.74
N GLY A 618 5.29 22.42 -28.75
CA GLY A 618 5.02 22.22 -27.32
C GLY A 618 6.32 22.16 -26.50
N GLU A 619 6.24 21.92 -25.20
CA GLU A 619 7.41 21.87 -24.30
C GLU A 619 8.47 20.83 -24.69
N ARG A 620 8.03 19.71 -25.29
CA ARG A 620 8.92 18.65 -25.81
C ARG A 620 9.13 18.72 -27.33
N GLY A 621 8.57 19.73 -27.98
CA GLY A 621 8.58 19.91 -29.43
C GLY A 621 9.57 20.97 -29.90
N PHE A 622 9.42 21.38 -31.16
CA PHE A 622 10.18 22.50 -31.73
C PHE A 622 9.78 23.80 -31.02
N GLN A 623 10.76 24.50 -30.44
CA GLN A 623 10.53 25.76 -29.75
C GLN A 623 10.42 26.91 -30.76
N LEU A 624 9.24 27.49 -30.85
CA LEU A 624 8.95 28.65 -31.68
C LEU A 624 9.27 29.95 -30.94
N SER A 625 9.78 30.95 -31.66
CA SER A 625 9.96 32.30 -31.11
C SER A 625 8.61 32.97 -30.79
N GLY A 626 8.60 33.98 -29.91
CA GLY A 626 7.38 34.72 -29.58
C GLY A 626 6.66 35.25 -30.83
N GLY A 627 7.41 35.80 -31.80
CA GLY A 627 6.87 36.27 -33.08
C GLY A 627 6.34 35.18 -34.00
N GLN A 628 6.89 33.96 -33.94
CA GLN A 628 6.34 32.82 -34.66
C GLN A 628 5.04 32.34 -34.02
N LYS A 629 4.99 32.23 -32.68
CA LYS A 629 3.77 31.86 -31.94
C LYS A 629 2.64 32.86 -32.20
N GLN A 630 2.96 34.16 -32.24
CA GLN A 630 1.97 35.22 -32.50
C GLN A 630 1.38 35.12 -33.90
N ARG A 631 2.21 34.84 -34.92
CA ARG A 631 1.73 34.62 -36.28
C ARG A 631 0.82 33.39 -36.40
N ILE A 632 1.09 32.32 -35.66
CA ILE A 632 0.19 31.16 -35.61
C ILE A 632 -1.14 31.51 -34.94
N ALA A 633 -1.13 32.30 -33.86
CA ALA A 633 -2.36 32.79 -33.22
C ALA A 633 -3.17 33.72 -34.15
N ILE A 634 -2.50 34.55 -34.95
CA ILE A 634 -3.15 35.37 -35.97
C ILE A 634 -3.74 34.48 -37.08
N ALA A 635 -3.01 33.46 -37.56
CA ALA A 635 -3.55 32.51 -38.53
C ALA A 635 -4.82 31.81 -38.00
N ARG A 636 -4.84 31.42 -36.72
CA ARG A 636 -6.01 30.88 -36.02
C ARG A 636 -7.19 31.86 -36.04
N ALA A 637 -6.94 33.14 -35.77
CA ALA A 637 -7.96 34.19 -35.82
C ALA A 637 -8.47 34.49 -37.24
N ILE A 638 -7.61 34.36 -38.26
CA ILE A 638 -8.00 34.50 -39.67
C ILE A 638 -8.93 33.36 -40.08
N LEU A 639 -8.52 32.12 -39.79
CA LEU A 639 -9.27 30.92 -40.16
C LEU A 639 -10.65 30.89 -39.50
N LYS A 640 -10.75 31.31 -38.23
CA LYS A 640 -12.04 31.43 -37.51
C LYS A 640 -12.98 32.47 -38.13
N ASN A 641 -12.45 33.45 -38.87
CA ASN A 641 -13.19 34.57 -39.48
C ASN A 641 -14.25 35.24 -38.57
N PRO A 642 -13.85 35.76 -37.39
CA PRO A 642 -14.77 36.36 -36.42
C PRO A 642 -15.31 37.72 -36.89
N THR A 643 -16.51 38.09 -36.44
CA THR A 643 -17.09 39.43 -36.70
C THR A 643 -16.50 40.50 -35.79
N ILE A 644 -16.12 40.11 -34.57
CA ILE A 644 -15.46 40.98 -33.58
C ILE A 644 -14.07 40.43 -33.29
N LEU A 645 -13.06 41.27 -33.43
CA LEU A 645 -11.67 40.95 -33.15
C LEU A 645 -11.18 41.72 -31.92
N LEU A 646 -10.65 41.01 -30.94
CA LEU A 646 -10.04 41.56 -29.74
C LEU A 646 -8.53 41.35 -29.82
N LEU A 647 -7.78 42.44 -29.81
CA LEU A 647 -6.32 42.44 -29.81
C LEU A 647 -5.84 42.98 -28.47
N ASP A 648 -5.27 42.10 -27.65
CA ASP A 648 -4.78 42.42 -26.32
C ASP A 648 -3.26 42.39 -26.30
N GLU A 649 -2.64 43.56 -26.35
CA GLU A 649 -1.18 43.75 -26.34
C GLU A 649 -0.40 42.90 -27.35
N ALA A 650 -0.98 42.64 -28.52
CA ALA A 650 -0.48 41.65 -29.46
C ALA A 650 0.97 41.87 -29.98
N THR A 651 1.60 43.01 -29.69
CA THR A 651 2.93 43.40 -30.15
C THR A 651 3.92 43.75 -29.02
N SER A 652 3.54 43.62 -27.74
CA SER A 652 4.39 44.10 -26.63
C SER A 652 5.61 43.22 -26.38
N ALA A 653 5.49 41.89 -26.54
CA ALA A 653 6.55 40.91 -26.25
C ALA A 653 7.46 40.53 -27.44
N LEU A 654 7.53 41.37 -28.49
CA LEU A 654 8.23 41.06 -29.74
C LEU A 654 9.50 41.88 -29.96
N ASP A 655 10.49 41.27 -30.61
CA ASP A 655 11.67 41.96 -31.15
C ASP A 655 11.29 42.84 -32.36
N SER A 656 12.10 43.86 -32.65
CA SER A 656 11.78 44.90 -33.63
C SER A 656 11.61 44.39 -35.07
N GLN A 657 12.25 43.27 -35.44
CA GLN A 657 12.08 42.66 -36.76
C GLN A 657 10.78 41.85 -36.82
N SER A 658 10.53 40.97 -35.85
CA SER A 658 9.28 40.20 -35.79
C SER A 658 8.05 41.09 -35.63
N GLU A 659 8.17 42.20 -34.90
CA GLU A 659 7.10 43.17 -34.68
C GLU A 659 6.54 43.73 -35.98
N LYS A 660 7.41 44.18 -36.91
CA LYS A 660 6.96 44.74 -38.20
C LYS A 660 6.16 43.71 -39.01
N VAL A 661 6.66 42.47 -39.05
CA VAL A 661 6.02 41.38 -39.79
C VAL A 661 4.66 41.01 -39.19
N VAL A 662 4.55 41.01 -37.85
CA VAL A 662 3.31 40.75 -37.12
C VAL A 662 2.31 41.90 -37.29
N GLN A 663 2.78 43.15 -37.26
CA GLN A 663 1.97 44.35 -37.46
C GLN A 663 1.29 44.33 -38.85
N GLU A 664 2.04 44.01 -39.90
CA GLU A 664 1.50 43.89 -41.26
C GLU A 664 0.45 42.79 -41.40
N ALA A 665 0.59 41.70 -40.65
CA ALA A 665 -0.43 40.66 -40.57
C ALA A 665 -1.68 41.19 -39.85
N LEU A 666 -1.54 41.81 -38.67
CA LEU A 666 -2.66 42.37 -37.89
C LEU A 666 -3.47 43.40 -38.69
N GLU A 667 -2.81 44.31 -39.41
CA GLU A 667 -3.48 45.33 -40.23
C GLU A 667 -4.37 44.72 -41.32
N ARG A 668 -3.94 43.62 -41.95
CA ARG A 668 -4.75 42.89 -42.93
C ARG A 668 -5.98 42.22 -42.28
N VAL A 669 -5.81 41.69 -41.07
CA VAL A 669 -6.90 41.00 -40.35
C VAL A 669 -7.93 41.98 -39.79
N MET A 670 -7.53 43.21 -39.47
CA MET A 670 -8.43 44.24 -38.96
C MET A 670 -9.39 44.81 -40.01
N MET A 671 -9.02 44.75 -41.31
CA MET A 671 -9.85 45.31 -42.36
C MET A 671 -11.20 44.59 -42.48
N GLY A 672 -12.29 45.36 -42.47
CA GLY A 672 -13.66 44.84 -42.62
C GLY A 672 -14.23 44.14 -41.39
N ARG A 673 -13.56 44.23 -40.22
CA ARG A 673 -14.01 43.62 -38.95
C ARG A 673 -14.07 44.66 -37.84
N THR A 674 -15.01 44.49 -36.91
CA THR A 674 -15.04 45.34 -35.70
C THR A 674 -13.88 44.94 -34.80
N SER A 675 -12.83 45.77 -34.76
CA SER A 675 -11.61 45.47 -34.02
C SER A 675 -11.47 46.37 -32.80
N VAL A 676 -11.25 45.79 -31.63
CA VAL A 676 -10.91 46.49 -30.39
C VAL A 676 -9.46 46.18 -30.06
N VAL A 677 -8.64 47.23 -29.97
CA VAL A 677 -7.19 47.10 -29.78
C VAL A 677 -6.79 47.74 -28.46
N VAL A 678 -6.21 46.92 -27.57
CA VAL A 678 -5.49 47.37 -26.38
C VAL A 678 -4.01 47.30 -26.74
N ALA A 679 -3.33 48.44 -26.78
CA ALA A 679 -1.95 48.52 -27.20
C ALA A 679 -1.14 49.43 -26.28
N HIS A 680 0.09 49.00 -25.98
CA HIS A 680 1.12 49.83 -25.36
C HIS A 680 1.97 50.59 -26.40
N ARG A 681 1.89 50.20 -27.68
CA ARG A 681 2.71 50.78 -28.76
C ARG A 681 1.95 51.84 -29.55
N LEU A 682 2.56 53.01 -29.68
CA LEU A 682 1.96 54.15 -30.38
C LEU A 682 1.71 53.90 -31.88
N THR A 683 2.60 53.13 -32.53
CA THR A 683 2.52 52.80 -33.96
C THR A 683 1.20 52.12 -34.34
N THR A 684 0.70 51.24 -33.46
CA THR A 684 -0.60 50.56 -33.63
C THR A 684 -1.77 51.50 -33.37
N ILE A 685 -1.67 52.36 -32.35
CA ILE A 685 -2.75 53.28 -31.94
C ILE A 685 -2.98 54.38 -32.98
N GLN A 686 -1.92 54.88 -33.63
CA GLN A 686 -2.01 55.97 -34.62
C GLN A 686 -2.93 55.66 -35.81
N LYS A 687 -3.06 54.38 -36.17
CA LYS A 687 -3.86 53.91 -37.29
C LYS A 687 -5.33 53.62 -36.94
N CYS A 688 -5.73 53.77 -35.68
CA CYS A 688 -7.09 53.49 -35.23
C CYS A 688 -8.06 54.62 -35.60
N ASP A 689 -9.27 54.26 -36.02
CA ASP A 689 -10.36 55.20 -36.33
C ASP A 689 -10.81 56.01 -35.11
N LEU A 690 -10.77 55.37 -33.94
CA LEU A 690 -11.19 55.95 -32.67
C LEU A 690 -10.24 55.51 -31.56
N ILE A 691 -9.71 56.49 -30.82
CA ILE A 691 -8.87 56.27 -29.66
C ILE A 691 -9.65 56.68 -28.42
N VAL A 692 -9.58 55.85 -27.39
CA VAL A 692 -10.21 56.06 -26.08
C VAL A 692 -9.14 55.98 -25.01
N VAL A 693 -9.01 57.01 -24.19
CA VAL A 693 -8.08 57.06 -23.06
C VAL A 693 -8.86 56.84 -21.77
N LEU A 694 -8.43 55.83 -21.01
CA LEU A 694 -9.01 55.46 -19.73
C LEU A 694 -8.10 55.91 -18.58
N GLU A 695 -8.67 56.55 -17.56
CA GLU A 695 -7.97 56.85 -16.29
C GLU A 695 -8.86 56.39 -15.15
N LYS A 696 -8.34 55.52 -14.26
CA LYS A 696 -9.09 54.94 -13.12
C LYS A 696 -10.44 54.32 -13.53
N GLY A 697 -10.49 53.67 -14.69
CA GLY A 697 -11.69 53.01 -15.21
C GLY A 697 -12.73 53.93 -15.85
N ILE A 698 -12.44 55.23 -16.01
CA ILE A 698 -13.35 56.20 -16.63
C ILE A 698 -12.75 56.69 -17.95
N VAL A 699 -13.59 56.88 -18.97
CA VAL A 699 -13.20 57.49 -20.25
C VAL A 699 -12.93 58.98 -20.04
N VAL A 700 -11.66 59.39 -20.17
CA VAL A 700 -11.22 60.79 -20.03
C VAL A 700 -11.16 61.50 -21.37
N GLU A 701 -10.67 60.82 -22.40
CA GLU A 701 -10.57 61.39 -23.75
C GLU A 701 -11.02 60.39 -24.80
N LYS A 702 -11.67 60.90 -25.85
CA LYS A 702 -12.11 60.13 -27.00
C LYS A 702 -11.95 60.97 -28.27
N GLY A 703 -11.40 60.41 -29.33
CA GLY A 703 -11.20 61.11 -30.61
C GLY A 703 -10.25 60.39 -31.56
N THR A 704 -9.99 60.98 -32.72
CA THR A 704 -8.93 60.53 -33.65
C THR A 704 -7.55 60.94 -33.14
N HIS A 705 -6.48 60.33 -33.67
CA HIS A 705 -5.11 60.71 -33.33
C HIS A 705 -4.86 62.22 -33.49
N SER A 706 -5.27 62.79 -34.62
CA SER A 706 -5.13 64.22 -34.91
C SER A 706 -5.95 65.11 -33.96
N SER A 707 -7.18 64.71 -33.61
CA SER A 707 -8.05 65.46 -32.70
C SER A 707 -7.52 65.46 -31.26
N LEU A 708 -6.94 64.35 -30.80
CA LEU A 708 -6.35 64.24 -29.47
C LEU A 708 -4.99 64.95 -29.39
N MET A 709 -4.20 64.96 -30.47
CA MET A 709 -2.96 65.74 -30.56
C MET A 709 -3.20 67.24 -30.54
N ALA A 710 -4.31 67.71 -31.10
CA ALA A 710 -4.69 69.13 -31.11
C ALA A 710 -5.01 69.67 -29.70
N LYS A 711 -5.23 68.82 -28.69
CA LYS A 711 -5.49 69.21 -27.29
C LYS A 711 -4.21 69.53 -26.48
N SER A 712 -3.08 69.76 -27.16
CA SER A 712 -1.79 70.12 -26.55
C SER A 712 -1.90 71.45 -25.77
N PRO A 713 -1.32 71.60 -24.55
CA PRO A 713 -0.52 70.67 -23.76
C PRO A 713 -1.25 69.99 -22.58
N SER A 714 -2.57 70.19 -22.44
CA SER A 714 -3.35 69.66 -21.31
C SER A 714 -3.92 68.25 -21.53
N GLY A 715 -3.86 67.72 -22.76
CA GLY A 715 -4.38 66.41 -23.10
C GLY A 715 -3.56 65.24 -22.53
N LYS A 716 -4.23 64.27 -21.91
CA LYS A 716 -3.63 63.04 -21.37
C LYS A 716 -3.03 62.17 -22.47
N TYR A 717 -3.71 62.06 -23.62
CA TYR A 717 -3.15 61.36 -24.78
C TYR A 717 -1.84 62.02 -25.25
N PHE A 718 -1.78 63.35 -25.28
CA PHE A 718 -0.58 64.10 -25.68
C PHE A 718 0.61 63.83 -24.76
N GLY A 719 0.37 63.75 -23.45
CA GLY A 719 1.39 63.35 -22.47
C GLY A 719 1.96 61.96 -22.73
N LEU A 720 1.10 60.96 -23.00
CA LEU A 720 1.52 59.58 -23.28
C LEU A 720 2.39 59.48 -24.55
N VAL A 721 1.97 60.16 -25.63
CA VAL A 721 2.74 60.21 -26.89
C VAL A 721 4.11 60.85 -26.68
N SER A 722 4.16 61.97 -25.95
CA SER A 722 5.40 62.72 -25.71
C SER A 722 6.40 61.92 -24.86
N LEU A 723 5.91 61.19 -23.85
CA LEU A 723 6.73 60.32 -23.01
C LEU A 723 7.37 59.18 -23.83
N GLN A 724 6.60 58.57 -24.73
CA GLN A 724 7.08 57.44 -25.53
C GLN A 724 8.06 57.87 -26.63
N GLN A 725 7.90 59.08 -27.18
CA GLN A 725 8.86 59.65 -28.15
C GLN A 725 10.15 60.17 -27.48
N GLY A 726 10.06 60.68 -26.25
CA GLY A 726 11.23 61.14 -25.47
C GLY A 726 12.14 60.02 -24.97
N GLY A 727 11.62 58.81 -24.78
CA GLY A 727 12.39 57.63 -24.34
C GLY A 727 13.29 56.99 -25.39
N SER A 728 13.19 57.38 -26.67
CA SER A 728 13.98 56.81 -27.76
C SER A 728 15.31 57.55 -28.04
N LEU A 729 15.69 58.50 -27.18
CA LEU A 729 16.86 59.38 -27.34
C LEU A 729 17.96 59.17 -26.26
N HIS A 730 17.95 58.02 -25.56
CA HIS A 730 19.00 57.67 -24.60
C HIS A 730 19.63 56.30 -24.87
#